data_AF-A0A9D7UN06-F1
#
_entry.id   AF-A0A9D7UN06-F1
#
_cell.length_a   1.000
_cell.length_b   1.000
_cell.length_c   1.000
_cell.angle_alpha   90.00
_cell.angle_beta   90.00
_cell.angle_gamma   90.00
#
_symmetry.space_group_name_H-M   'P 1'
#
loop_
_entity.id
_entity.type
_entity.pdbx_description
1 polymer ?
#
loop_
_entity_poly.entity_id
_entity_poly.type
_entity_poly.pdbx_seq_one_letter_code
_entity_poly.pdbx_strand_id
1 'polypeptide(L)'
;MRLSLGITGHRDSNPVYRGNAVEIEAQLRCIFDAVDRDTPADAKPRLHALLSLGADLQAVEMALALGWQVSAPLPFGKRLNVAINAQARSVEDARALLYGEGQCSAAIGVAAARIADATLRVTCFELAERDSLIESLLLETVRNPLDSEASSAFSVAASERAALAGQVMVEQIDMLIAVWDGQSPGPVGGTRHTIARALEIGIPVLWLDAGNPGHWRILDNPESLANRRNANVANLAEVVAMCSAIVPVSRSTEIGRDLLDNGPPPTRSRRRFHIYRRIEVLFAGEVGRFFGSLTQHYAREDDVVAIEAAELLRSASALPQSDESFLEKTEKDIIRRFARADAVATYLSDAYRGGMVANLLLAAFAVIGGIAYLPFFDAGAKWPFALFEFALLVLILSIIVVGRRRDWHGRWFQTRRVAEYLRHAPFMLLLGVARPAGSWPHSNDAGWPEHYVRSILREIGLPDATICQQTLRTALDQWIGRHVSAQRAYHAAKAKRLERIHDNLEKVSEKLFLLAMLVVAAYLLGEVAGWIGLIPVEDIRHASKLFTFLGVALPTLGGALAGIHYFADFGRFAAISESTAHRLGGVEQRIAALLAAPDAELDYGRVAGIARAVDEIVVAEIEHWQDVFGGKHISVPV
;
A
#
# COMPACT_ATOMS: atom_id res chain seq x y z
N MET A 1 0.44 17.43 -5.58
CA MET A 1 -0.68 16.48 -5.55
C MET A 1 -1.86 17.17 -6.20
N ARG A 2 -2.51 16.52 -7.15
CA ARG A 2 -3.70 17.04 -7.85
C ARG A 2 -4.98 16.64 -7.11
N LEU A 3 -5.96 17.53 -7.01
CA LEU A 3 -7.29 17.22 -6.48
C LEU A 3 -8.04 16.29 -7.44
N SER A 4 -8.60 15.19 -6.96
CA SER A 4 -9.39 14.27 -7.79
C SER A 4 -10.85 14.28 -7.36
N LEU A 5 -11.76 14.69 -8.24
CA LEU A 5 -13.19 14.80 -7.97
C LEU A 5 -13.97 13.76 -8.76
N GLY A 6 -14.96 13.13 -8.14
CA GLY A 6 -15.92 12.27 -8.83
C GLY A 6 -17.22 13.02 -9.09
N ILE A 7 -17.93 12.69 -10.17
CA ILE A 7 -19.31 13.13 -10.39
C ILE A 7 -20.21 11.91 -10.60
N THR A 8 -21.38 11.94 -9.99
CA THR A 8 -22.48 11.04 -10.33
C THR A 8 -23.81 11.79 -10.25
N GLY A 9 -24.74 11.51 -11.14
CA GLY A 9 -26.05 12.12 -11.01
C GLY A 9 -27.16 11.47 -11.79
N HIS A 10 -28.34 12.08 -11.67
CA HIS A 10 -29.50 11.69 -12.45
C HIS A 10 -29.28 11.87 -13.95
N ARG A 11 -29.85 10.94 -14.73
CA ARG A 11 -29.86 11.01 -16.18
C ARG A 11 -30.91 12.01 -16.68
N ASP A 12 -30.77 12.47 -17.92
CA ASP A 12 -31.74 13.35 -18.60
C ASP A 12 -33.18 12.78 -18.64
N SER A 13 -33.34 11.48 -18.43
CA SER A 13 -34.64 10.81 -18.33
C SER A 13 -35.36 11.09 -17.00
N ASN A 14 -34.68 11.51 -15.93
CA ASN A 14 -35.28 11.81 -14.64
C ASN A 14 -36.08 13.14 -14.70
N PRO A 15 -37.37 13.16 -14.33
CA PRO A 15 -38.20 14.37 -14.41
C PRO A 15 -37.74 15.52 -13.51
N VAL A 16 -37.26 15.21 -12.29
CA VAL A 16 -36.80 16.21 -11.32
C VAL A 16 -35.53 16.88 -11.83
N TYR A 17 -34.58 16.08 -12.33
CA TYR A 17 -33.37 16.60 -12.96
C TYR A 17 -33.70 17.49 -14.16
N ARG A 18 -34.53 16.98 -15.09
CA ARG A 18 -34.90 17.72 -16.30
C ARG A 18 -35.60 19.04 -15.99
N GLY A 19 -36.47 19.06 -14.98
CA GLY A 19 -37.18 20.26 -14.54
C GLY A 19 -36.26 21.36 -13.99
N ASN A 20 -35.09 20.98 -13.45
CA ASN A 20 -34.15 21.89 -12.80
C ASN A 20 -32.77 21.94 -13.48
N ALA A 21 -32.63 21.44 -14.70
CA ALA A 21 -31.33 21.23 -15.35
C ALA A 21 -30.48 22.51 -15.47
N VAL A 22 -31.11 23.66 -15.76
CA VAL A 22 -30.43 24.96 -15.87
C VAL A 22 -29.87 25.42 -14.52
N GLU A 23 -30.63 25.23 -13.45
CA GLU A 23 -30.20 25.61 -12.11
C GLU A 23 -29.11 24.65 -11.60
N ILE A 24 -29.27 23.34 -11.84
CA ILE A 24 -28.22 22.34 -11.54
C ILE A 24 -26.91 22.71 -12.27
N GLU A 25 -27.00 23.10 -13.54
CA GLU A 25 -25.85 23.57 -14.31
C GLU A 25 -25.16 24.77 -13.64
N ALA A 26 -25.94 25.78 -13.25
CA ALA A 26 -25.42 26.98 -12.60
C ALA A 26 -24.72 26.66 -11.27
N GLN A 27 -25.28 25.75 -10.48
CA GLN A 27 -24.70 25.33 -9.20
C GLN A 27 -23.41 24.51 -9.38
N LEU A 28 -23.39 23.57 -10.34
CA LEU A 28 -22.16 22.83 -10.68
C LEU A 28 -21.06 23.77 -11.18
N ARG A 29 -21.40 24.71 -12.06
CA ARG A 29 -20.46 25.72 -12.56
C ARG A 29 -19.90 26.59 -11.43
N CYS A 30 -20.76 27.04 -10.51
CA CYS A 30 -20.35 27.79 -9.33
C CYS A 30 -19.32 27.02 -8.49
N ILE A 31 -19.54 25.73 -8.26
CA ILE A 31 -18.60 24.86 -7.52
C ILE A 31 -17.29 24.71 -8.30
N PHE A 32 -17.36 24.40 -9.60
CA PHE A 32 -16.18 24.12 -10.42
C PHE A 32 -15.30 25.36 -10.58
N ASP A 33 -15.89 26.54 -10.83
CA ASP A 33 -15.17 27.81 -10.95
C ASP A 33 -14.51 28.22 -9.63
N ALA A 34 -15.10 27.87 -8.49
CA ALA A 34 -14.52 28.13 -7.17
C ALA A 34 -13.35 27.20 -6.89
N VAL A 35 -13.50 25.90 -7.17
CA VAL A 35 -12.41 24.93 -7.03
C VAL A 35 -11.25 25.29 -7.94
N ASP A 36 -11.51 25.60 -9.22
CA ASP A 36 -10.49 25.92 -10.23
C ASP A 36 -9.64 27.15 -9.84
N ARG A 37 -10.28 28.17 -9.28
CA ARG A 37 -9.64 29.41 -8.83
C ARG A 37 -8.68 29.18 -7.67
N ASP A 38 -9.03 28.26 -6.77
CA ASP A 38 -8.27 27.99 -5.56
C ASP A 38 -7.25 26.85 -5.74
N THR A 39 -7.25 26.18 -6.91
CA THR A 39 -6.19 25.22 -7.27
C THR A 39 -5.06 25.89 -8.05
N PRO A 40 -3.78 25.57 -7.77
CA PRO A 40 -2.65 26.05 -8.56
C PRO A 40 -2.75 25.65 -10.04
N ALA A 41 -2.27 26.51 -10.94
CA ALA A 41 -2.35 26.30 -12.38
C ALA A 41 -1.59 25.05 -12.89
N ASP A 42 -0.53 24.65 -12.19
CA ASP A 42 0.25 23.43 -12.46
C ASP A 42 -0.37 22.16 -11.86
N ALA A 43 -1.41 22.30 -11.03
CA ALA A 43 -2.09 21.22 -10.33
C ALA A 43 -3.61 21.25 -10.53
N LYS A 44 -4.06 21.69 -11.72
CA LYS A 44 -5.49 21.69 -12.12
C LYS A 44 -6.18 20.39 -11.76
N PRO A 45 -7.40 20.39 -11.20
CA PRO A 45 -8.09 19.17 -10.78
C PRO A 45 -8.26 18.11 -11.87
N ARG A 46 -8.51 16.87 -11.45
CA ARG A 46 -8.93 15.77 -12.30
C ARG A 46 -10.37 15.39 -11.97
N LEU A 47 -11.25 15.37 -12.97
CA LEU A 47 -12.61 14.86 -12.83
C LEU A 47 -12.68 13.39 -13.24
N HIS A 48 -13.41 12.59 -12.48
CA HIS A 48 -13.77 11.21 -12.82
C HIS A 48 -15.28 11.10 -13.02
N ALA A 49 -15.71 10.51 -14.14
CA ALA A 49 -17.12 10.40 -14.51
C ALA A 49 -17.38 9.18 -15.41
N LEU A 50 -18.57 8.58 -15.36
CA LEU A 50 -18.91 7.40 -16.18
C LEU A 50 -19.44 7.77 -17.58
N LEU A 51 -19.45 9.06 -17.95
CA LEU A 51 -19.99 9.59 -19.21
C LEU A 51 -21.47 9.22 -19.47
N SER A 52 -22.28 9.13 -18.42
CA SER A 52 -23.73 9.00 -18.57
C SER A 52 -24.35 10.30 -19.09
N LEU A 53 -25.39 10.22 -19.93
CA LEU A 53 -26.18 11.41 -20.30
C LEU A 53 -26.86 12.02 -19.07
N GLY A 54 -26.83 13.34 -18.94
CA GLY A 54 -27.31 14.09 -17.78
C GLY A 54 -26.17 14.75 -17.03
N ALA A 55 -26.20 14.67 -15.69
CA ALA A 55 -25.27 15.38 -14.82
C ALA A 55 -23.79 15.05 -15.12
N ASP A 56 -23.49 13.78 -15.37
CA ASP A 56 -22.11 13.32 -15.61
C ASP A 56 -21.51 13.97 -16.86
N LEU A 57 -22.18 13.87 -18.02
CA LEU A 57 -21.66 14.45 -19.28
C LEU A 57 -21.57 15.98 -19.19
N GLN A 58 -22.55 16.64 -18.57
CA GLN A 58 -22.53 18.09 -18.39
C GLN A 58 -21.34 18.54 -17.52
N ALA A 59 -21.06 17.84 -16.42
CA ALA A 59 -19.88 18.11 -15.59
C ALA A 59 -18.57 17.87 -16.35
N VAL A 60 -18.51 16.84 -17.20
CA VAL A 60 -17.32 16.59 -18.05
C VAL A 60 -17.09 17.72 -19.06
N GLU A 61 -18.14 18.19 -19.74
CA GLU A 61 -18.06 19.32 -20.66
C GLU A 61 -17.54 20.59 -19.93
N MET A 62 -17.98 20.84 -18.70
CA MET A 62 -17.49 21.95 -17.87
C MET A 62 -16.02 21.79 -17.47
N ALA A 63 -15.63 20.62 -16.97
CA ALA A 63 -14.25 20.34 -16.55
C ALA A 63 -13.28 20.51 -17.73
N LEU A 64 -13.65 20.01 -18.91
CA LEU A 64 -12.86 20.19 -20.13
C LEU A 64 -12.74 21.67 -20.53
N ALA A 65 -13.79 22.47 -20.35
CA ALA A 65 -13.74 23.90 -20.63
C ALA A 65 -12.81 24.67 -19.68
N LEU A 66 -12.65 24.18 -18.44
CA LEU A 66 -11.70 24.71 -17.45
C LEU A 66 -10.27 24.17 -17.63
N GLY A 67 -10.04 23.29 -18.62
CA GLY A 67 -8.75 22.65 -18.87
C GLY A 67 -8.38 21.59 -17.83
N TRP A 68 -9.36 21.04 -17.12
CA TRP A 68 -9.14 19.93 -16.19
C TRP A 68 -8.87 18.63 -16.96
N GLN A 69 -8.12 17.73 -16.33
CA GLN A 69 -8.02 16.37 -16.82
C GLN A 69 -9.32 15.63 -16.50
N VAL A 70 -9.75 14.75 -17.40
CA VAL A 70 -10.91 13.90 -17.16
C VAL A 70 -10.53 12.44 -17.42
N SER A 71 -10.88 11.57 -16.47
CA SER A 71 -10.71 10.12 -16.59
C SER A 71 -12.07 9.44 -16.47
N ALA A 72 -12.43 8.66 -17.48
CA ALA A 72 -13.71 8.01 -17.60
C ALA A 72 -13.57 6.49 -17.44
N PRO A 73 -13.77 5.92 -16.24
CA PRO A 73 -13.97 4.49 -16.09
C PRO A 73 -15.33 4.13 -16.69
N LEU A 74 -15.31 3.41 -17.82
CA LEU A 74 -16.51 3.07 -18.56
C LEU A 74 -16.98 1.65 -18.19
N PRO A 75 -18.29 1.45 -17.94
CA PRO A 75 -18.84 0.13 -17.65
C PRO A 75 -18.76 -0.87 -18.82
N PHE A 76 -18.54 -0.36 -20.03
CA PHE A 76 -18.50 -1.08 -21.29
C PHE A 76 -17.38 -0.52 -22.17
N GLY A 77 -17.03 -1.22 -23.25
CA GLY A 77 -16.24 -0.64 -24.34
C GLY A 77 -16.90 0.61 -24.92
N LYS A 78 -16.11 1.57 -25.40
CA LYS A 78 -16.56 2.90 -25.89
C LYS A 78 -17.78 2.82 -26.80
N ARG A 79 -17.74 1.91 -27.78
CA ARG A 79 -18.82 1.68 -28.75
C ARG A 79 -20.14 1.28 -28.09
N LEU A 80 -20.10 0.28 -27.21
CA LEU A 80 -21.28 -0.19 -26.49
C LEU A 80 -21.75 0.85 -25.47
N ASN A 81 -20.82 1.57 -24.82
CA ASN A 81 -21.13 2.65 -23.90
C ASN A 81 -21.89 3.79 -24.59
N VAL A 82 -21.51 4.18 -25.81
CA VAL A 82 -22.24 5.15 -26.62
C VAL A 82 -23.64 4.64 -26.95
N ALA A 83 -23.77 3.39 -27.42
CA ALA A 83 -25.07 2.82 -27.78
C ALA A 83 -26.06 2.77 -26.59
N ILE A 84 -25.58 2.37 -25.42
CA ILE A 84 -26.40 2.28 -24.20
C ILE A 84 -26.76 3.67 -23.68
N ASN A 85 -25.80 4.60 -23.60
CA ASN A 85 -26.05 5.92 -23.04
C ASN A 85 -26.84 6.83 -23.97
N ALA A 86 -26.70 6.69 -25.29
CA ALA A 86 -27.55 7.39 -26.27
C ALA A 86 -29.02 6.88 -26.27
N GLN A 87 -29.32 5.84 -25.49
CA GLN A 87 -30.65 5.25 -25.33
C GLN A 87 -31.26 4.74 -26.64
N ALA A 88 -30.55 3.86 -27.35
CA ALA A 88 -31.10 3.19 -28.54
C ALA A 88 -32.47 2.56 -28.25
N ARG A 89 -33.48 2.86 -29.09
CA ARG A 89 -34.88 2.45 -28.87
C ARG A 89 -35.38 1.39 -29.83
N SER A 90 -34.65 1.15 -30.92
CA SER A 90 -34.97 0.14 -31.91
C SER A 90 -33.72 -0.66 -32.30
N VAL A 91 -33.93 -1.76 -33.02
CA VAL A 91 -32.84 -2.57 -33.57
C VAL A 91 -32.02 -1.76 -34.56
N GLU A 92 -32.65 -0.89 -35.36
CA GLU A 92 -31.98 -0.01 -36.32
C GLU A 92 -31.10 1.01 -35.61
N ASP A 93 -31.59 1.66 -34.56
CA ASP A 93 -30.77 2.59 -33.75
C ASP A 93 -29.58 1.84 -33.12
N ALA A 94 -29.82 0.68 -32.53
CA ALA A 94 -28.77 -0.11 -31.89
C ALA A 94 -27.71 -0.56 -32.91
N ARG A 95 -28.11 -1.06 -34.08
CA ARG A 95 -27.17 -1.48 -35.14
C ARG A 95 -26.42 -0.30 -35.76
N ALA A 96 -27.07 0.86 -35.91
CA ALA A 96 -26.40 2.06 -36.39
C ALA A 96 -25.28 2.50 -35.44
N LEU A 97 -25.53 2.50 -34.12
CA LEU A 97 -24.54 2.90 -33.13
C LEU A 97 -23.46 1.83 -32.89
N LEU A 98 -23.83 0.55 -32.92
CA LEU A 98 -22.93 -0.57 -32.64
C LEU A 98 -22.09 -0.96 -33.86
N TYR A 99 -22.63 -0.88 -35.08
CA TYR A 99 -21.95 -1.42 -36.26
C TYR A 99 -21.77 -0.38 -37.38
N GLY A 100 -22.29 0.84 -37.21
CA GLY A 100 -22.31 1.84 -38.29
C GLY A 100 -23.29 1.48 -39.42
N GLU A 101 -24.23 0.57 -39.16
CA GLU A 101 -25.18 0.09 -40.15
C GLU A 101 -26.47 0.93 -40.15
N GLY A 102 -26.68 1.73 -41.18
CA GLY A 102 -27.89 2.54 -41.34
C GLY A 102 -27.81 3.91 -40.66
N GLN A 103 -28.96 4.47 -40.28
CA GLN A 103 -29.06 5.77 -39.64
C GLN A 103 -29.94 5.65 -38.39
N CYS A 104 -29.45 6.19 -37.26
CA CYS A 104 -30.24 6.34 -36.06
C CYS A 104 -31.13 7.59 -36.15
N SER A 105 -32.14 7.67 -35.27
CA SER A 105 -32.96 8.88 -35.17
C SER A 105 -32.12 10.12 -34.84
N ALA A 106 -32.53 11.30 -35.33
CA ALA A 106 -31.75 12.54 -35.17
C ALA A 106 -31.41 12.88 -33.70
N ALA A 107 -32.34 12.67 -32.77
CA ALA A 107 -32.12 12.94 -31.35
C ALA A 107 -31.08 11.98 -30.73
N ILE A 108 -31.14 10.69 -31.08
CA ILE A 108 -30.19 9.68 -30.63
C ILE A 108 -28.81 9.94 -31.26
N GLY A 109 -28.77 10.31 -32.54
CA GLY A 109 -27.54 10.68 -33.23
C GLY A 109 -26.82 11.87 -32.59
N VAL A 110 -27.57 12.91 -32.18
CA VAL A 110 -27.00 14.06 -31.44
C VAL A 110 -26.44 13.62 -30.09
N ALA A 111 -27.19 12.82 -29.33
CA ALA A 111 -26.73 12.33 -28.03
C ALA A 111 -25.48 11.45 -28.15
N ALA A 112 -25.47 10.52 -29.11
CA ALA A 112 -24.33 9.66 -29.41
C ALA A 112 -23.09 10.47 -29.82
N ALA A 113 -23.26 11.48 -30.68
CA ALA A 113 -22.17 12.35 -31.10
C ALA A 113 -21.55 13.12 -29.93
N ARG A 114 -22.38 13.62 -28.99
CA ARG A 114 -21.87 14.30 -27.78
C ARG A 114 -21.04 13.37 -26.89
N ILE A 115 -21.52 12.15 -26.65
CA ILE A 115 -20.77 11.16 -25.84
C ILE A 115 -19.47 10.76 -26.55
N ALA A 116 -19.52 10.55 -27.87
CA ALA A 116 -18.36 10.20 -28.67
C ALA A 116 -17.30 11.32 -28.69
N ASP A 117 -17.71 12.59 -28.82
CA ASP A 117 -16.81 13.74 -28.75
C ASP A 117 -16.11 13.83 -27.38
N ALA A 118 -16.88 13.68 -26.30
CA ALA A 118 -16.32 13.66 -24.95
C ALA A 118 -15.31 12.52 -24.79
N THR A 119 -15.65 11.32 -25.26
CA THR A 119 -14.79 10.12 -25.19
C THR A 119 -13.44 10.32 -25.90
N LEU A 120 -13.37 11.11 -26.97
CA LEU A 120 -12.13 11.41 -27.70
C LEU A 120 -11.19 12.37 -26.96
N ARG A 121 -11.69 13.06 -25.93
CA ARG A 121 -10.97 14.13 -25.24
C ARG A 121 -10.57 13.76 -23.81
N VAL A 122 -10.89 12.55 -23.38
CA VAL A 122 -10.70 12.07 -22.00
C VAL A 122 -9.98 10.73 -21.99
N THR A 123 -9.28 10.42 -20.89
CA THR A 123 -8.70 9.10 -20.68
C THR A 123 -9.81 8.08 -20.41
N CYS A 124 -9.89 6.99 -21.16
CA CYS A 124 -10.95 6.00 -20.98
C CYS A 124 -10.41 4.67 -20.43
N PHE A 125 -10.97 4.23 -19.31
CA PHE A 125 -10.68 2.91 -18.75
C PHE A 125 -11.89 2.01 -18.99
N GLU A 126 -11.86 1.23 -20.06
CA GLU A 126 -13.02 0.52 -20.61
C GLU A 126 -13.13 -0.90 -20.05
N LEU A 127 -14.23 -1.21 -19.37
CA LEU A 127 -14.53 -2.57 -18.94
C LEU A 127 -15.24 -3.33 -20.07
N ALA A 128 -14.49 -3.85 -21.05
CA ALA A 128 -15.04 -4.43 -22.28
C ALA A 128 -15.12 -5.97 -22.29
N GLU A 129 -14.66 -6.67 -21.24
CA GLU A 129 -14.56 -8.13 -21.22
C GLU A 129 -15.93 -8.86 -21.25
N ARG A 130 -17.02 -8.11 -21.00
CA ARG A 130 -18.41 -8.58 -21.05
C ARG A 130 -19.21 -7.99 -22.19
N ASP A 131 -18.60 -7.20 -23.07
CA ASP A 131 -19.33 -6.46 -24.11
C ASP A 131 -20.19 -7.37 -25.00
N SER A 132 -19.68 -8.53 -25.42
CA SER A 132 -20.44 -9.45 -26.28
C SER A 132 -21.74 -9.95 -25.63
N LEU A 133 -21.72 -10.20 -24.31
CA LEU A 133 -22.94 -10.59 -23.58
C LEU A 133 -23.91 -9.42 -23.49
N ILE A 134 -23.43 -8.25 -23.05
CA ILE A 134 -24.27 -7.07 -22.84
C ILE A 134 -24.87 -6.59 -24.17
N GLU A 135 -24.11 -6.63 -25.26
CA GLU A 135 -24.57 -6.32 -26.60
C GLU A 135 -25.70 -7.26 -27.05
N SER A 136 -25.57 -8.56 -26.77
CA SER A 136 -26.62 -9.54 -27.09
C SER A 136 -27.91 -9.23 -26.31
N LEU A 137 -27.81 -8.95 -25.02
CA LEU A 137 -28.94 -8.59 -24.16
C LEU A 137 -29.59 -7.26 -24.58
N LEU A 138 -28.80 -6.27 -24.99
CA LEU A 138 -29.30 -5.00 -25.51
C LEU A 138 -30.11 -5.22 -26.80
N LEU A 139 -29.56 -5.97 -27.75
CA LEU A 139 -30.21 -6.26 -29.02
C LEU A 139 -31.52 -7.05 -28.83
N GLU A 140 -31.56 -7.96 -27.88
CA GLU A 140 -32.78 -8.70 -27.52
C GLU A 140 -33.84 -7.77 -26.91
N THR A 141 -33.44 -6.88 -26.00
CA THR A 141 -34.32 -5.90 -25.37
C THR A 141 -34.97 -4.95 -26.38
N VAL A 142 -34.20 -4.43 -27.35
CA VAL A 142 -34.75 -3.53 -28.38
C VAL A 142 -35.55 -4.26 -29.46
N ARG A 143 -35.28 -5.57 -29.67
CA ARG A 143 -36.06 -6.41 -30.59
C ARG A 143 -37.43 -6.75 -30.00
N ASN A 144 -37.48 -7.00 -28.68
CA ASN A 144 -38.69 -7.36 -27.96
C ASN A 144 -38.96 -6.38 -26.79
N PRO A 145 -39.36 -5.12 -27.04
CA PRO A 145 -39.50 -4.12 -25.96
C PRO A 145 -40.57 -4.44 -24.91
N LEU A 146 -41.51 -5.34 -25.21
CA LEU A 146 -42.56 -5.78 -24.30
C LEU A 146 -42.15 -7.00 -23.46
N ASP A 147 -40.99 -7.59 -23.73
CA ASP A 147 -40.45 -8.69 -22.96
C ASP A 147 -39.77 -8.16 -21.68
N SER A 148 -40.48 -8.30 -20.56
CA SER A 148 -39.98 -7.88 -19.26
C SER A 148 -38.77 -8.69 -18.78
N GLU A 149 -38.64 -9.95 -19.20
CA GLU A 149 -37.53 -10.81 -18.79
C GLU A 149 -36.24 -10.37 -19.48
N ALA A 150 -36.30 -10.16 -20.81
CA ALA A 150 -35.17 -9.63 -21.58
C ALA A 150 -34.72 -8.25 -21.06
N SER A 151 -35.69 -7.35 -20.82
CA SER A 151 -35.41 -6.02 -20.27
C SER A 151 -34.79 -6.08 -18.87
N SER A 152 -35.28 -6.98 -18.01
CA SER A 152 -34.74 -7.18 -16.66
C SER A 152 -33.32 -7.76 -16.70
N ALA A 153 -33.07 -8.76 -17.55
CA ALA A 153 -31.75 -9.37 -17.71
C ALA A 153 -30.70 -8.36 -18.18
N PHE A 154 -31.02 -7.55 -19.19
CA PHE A 154 -30.16 -6.44 -19.62
C PHE A 154 -29.93 -5.43 -18.50
N SER A 155 -31.00 -4.99 -17.83
CA SER A 155 -30.89 -3.99 -16.76
C SER A 155 -30.00 -4.46 -15.62
N VAL A 156 -30.14 -5.71 -15.15
CA VAL A 156 -29.32 -6.26 -14.07
C VAL A 156 -27.85 -6.31 -14.50
N ALA A 157 -27.58 -6.89 -15.67
CA ALA A 157 -26.22 -7.03 -16.16
C ALA A 157 -25.55 -5.66 -16.37
N ALA A 158 -26.24 -4.70 -17.00
CA ALA A 158 -25.72 -3.35 -17.19
C ALA A 158 -25.49 -2.60 -15.86
N SER A 159 -26.35 -2.81 -14.86
CA SER A 159 -26.22 -2.23 -13.52
C SER A 159 -25.02 -2.75 -12.75
N GLU A 160 -24.72 -4.04 -12.83
CA GLU A 160 -23.52 -4.63 -12.23
C GLU A 160 -22.25 -4.03 -12.84
N ARG A 161 -22.24 -3.83 -14.17
CA ARG A 161 -21.14 -3.15 -14.88
C ARG A 161 -20.97 -1.71 -14.43
N ALA A 162 -22.07 -0.96 -14.34
CA ALA A 162 -22.06 0.41 -13.83
C ALA A 162 -21.54 0.49 -12.39
N ALA A 163 -21.86 -0.48 -11.54
CA ALA A 163 -21.33 -0.56 -10.18
C ALA A 163 -19.82 -0.78 -10.14
N LEU A 164 -19.27 -1.65 -11.01
CA LEU A 164 -17.83 -1.88 -11.11
C LEU A 164 -17.09 -0.62 -11.59
N ALA A 165 -17.57 0.03 -12.64
CA ALA A 165 -16.99 1.29 -13.13
C ALA A 165 -17.11 2.42 -12.09
N GLY A 166 -18.24 2.49 -11.39
CA GLY A 166 -18.45 3.40 -10.26
C GLY A 166 -17.46 3.15 -9.13
N GLN A 167 -17.15 1.90 -8.83
CA GLN A 167 -16.13 1.56 -7.83
C GLN A 167 -14.73 2.01 -8.27
N VAL A 168 -14.36 1.82 -9.55
CA VAL A 168 -13.09 2.35 -10.10
C VAL A 168 -13.02 3.86 -9.93
N MET A 169 -14.10 4.59 -10.22
CA MET A 169 -14.14 6.04 -9.98
C MET A 169 -13.94 6.38 -8.51
N VAL A 170 -14.74 5.78 -7.61
CA VAL A 170 -14.76 6.14 -6.20
C VAL A 170 -13.41 5.83 -5.51
N GLU A 171 -12.69 4.81 -5.95
CA GLU A 171 -11.36 4.46 -5.42
C GLU A 171 -10.28 5.52 -5.76
N GLN A 172 -10.50 6.34 -6.80
CA GLN A 172 -9.52 7.31 -7.31
C GLN A 172 -9.74 8.74 -6.79
N ILE A 173 -10.92 9.03 -6.26
CA ILE A 173 -11.34 10.41 -5.93
C ILE A 173 -11.08 10.77 -4.47
N ASP A 174 -11.14 12.06 -4.19
CA ASP A 174 -11.10 12.66 -2.86
C ASP A 174 -12.46 13.04 -2.32
N MET A 175 -13.35 13.40 -3.22
CA MET A 175 -14.71 13.82 -2.92
C MET A 175 -15.58 13.43 -4.12
N LEU A 176 -16.79 12.96 -3.82
CA LEU A 176 -17.83 12.73 -4.82
C LEU A 176 -18.80 13.91 -4.83
N ILE A 177 -19.06 14.48 -5.99
CA ILE A 177 -20.15 15.42 -6.21
C ILE A 177 -21.34 14.60 -6.73
N ALA A 178 -22.47 14.66 -6.03
CA ALA A 178 -23.62 13.83 -6.32
C ALA A 178 -24.87 14.67 -6.60
N VAL A 179 -25.45 14.55 -7.80
CA VAL A 179 -26.71 15.19 -8.18
C VAL A 179 -27.86 14.19 -8.06
N TRP A 180 -28.59 14.24 -6.93
CA TRP A 180 -29.59 13.24 -6.59
C TRP A 180 -30.82 13.87 -5.94
N ASP A 181 -32.02 13.35 -6.22
CA ASP A 181 -33.30 13.87 -5.72
C ASP A 181 -33.63 13.50 -4.26
N GLY A 182 -32.74 12.77 -3.57
CA GLY A 182 -32.95 12.37 -2.18
C GLY A 182 -34.00 11.28 -1.96
N GLN A 183 -34.67 10.79 -3.01
CA GLN A 183 -35.83 9.90 -2.91
C GLN A 183 -35.64 8.62 -3.71
N SER A 184 -35.16 8.73 -4.96
CA SER A 184 -35.02 7.61 -5.87
C SER A 184 -34.01 6.60 -5.32
N PRO A 185 -34.42 5.35 -5.02
CA PRO A 185 -33.49 4.33 -4.56
C PRO A 185 -32.46 3.98 -5.63
N GLY A 186 -32.85 4.04 -6.91
CA GLY A 186 -32.01 3.69 -8.05
C GLY A 186 -31.65 2.19 -8.07
N PRO A 187 -31.18 1.68 -9.22
CA PRO A 187 -30.64 0.33 -9.29
C PRO A 187 -29.21 0.28 -8.72
N VAL A 188 -28.66 -0.93 -8.59
CA VAL A 188 -27.22 -1.15 -8.42
C VAL A 188 -26.46 -0.41 -9.53
N GLY A 189 -25.34 0.22 -9.17
CA GLY A 189 -24.57 1.07 -10.09
C GLY A 189 -25.21 2.43 -10.41
N GLY A 190 -26.40 2.73 -9.88
CA GLY A 190 -27.01 4.05 -9.96
C GLY A 190 -26.45 5.06 -8.95
N THR A 191 -26.88 6.31 -9.06
CA THR A 191 -26.38 7.45 -8.25
C THR A 191 -26.37 7.17 -6.75
N ARG A 192 -27.47 6.68 -6.17
CA ARG A 192 -27.54 6.37 -4.73
C ARG A 192 -26.58 5.26 -4.31
N HIS A 193 -26.43 4.22 -5.14
CA HIS A 193 -25.49 3.13 -4.87
C HIS A 193 -24.05 3.65 -4.85
N THR A 194 -23.68 4.51 -5.80
CA THR A 194 -22.36 5.16 -5.85
C THR A 194 -22.11 6.06 -4.64
N ILE A 195 -23.12 6.83 -4.20
CA ILE A 195 -23.04 7.65 -2.97
C ILE A 195 -22.78 6.77 -1.75
N ALA A 196 -23.57 5.71 -1.56
CA ALA A 196 -23.41 4.80 -0.43
C ALA A 196 -22.00 4.18 -0.43
N ARG A 197 -21.52 3.72 -1.60
CA ARG A 197 -20.20 3.13 -1.73
C ARG A 197 -19.07 4.10 -1.41
N ALA A 198 -19.19 5.36 -1.81
CA ALA A 198 -18.23 6.41 -1.47
C ALA A 198 -18.12 6.61 0.04
N LEU A 199 -19.26 6.73 0.72
CA LEU A 199 -19.31 6.93 2.17
C LEU A 199 -18.78 5.71 2.95
N GLU A 200 -19.08 4.49 2.50
CA GLU A 200 -18.59 3.24 3.11
C GLU A 200 -17.06 3.15 3.16
N ILE A 201 -16.38 3.72 2.17
CA ILE A 201 -14.91 3.69 2.09
C ILE A 201 -14.27 5.02 2.52
N GLY A 202 -15.04 5.89 3.18
CA GLY A 202 -14.59 7.13 3.78
C GLY A 202 -14.34 8.27 2.79
N ILE A 203 -15.02 8.29 1.64
CA ILE A 203 -15.01 9.41 0.70
C ILE A 203 -16.19 10.34 1.00
N PRO A 204 -15.95 11.63 1.32
CA PRO A 204 -17.01 12.59 1.53
C PRO A 204 -17.80 12.87 0.24
N VAL A 205 -19.09 13.14 0.39
CA VAL A 205 -20.01 13.40 -0.72
C VAL A 205 -20.62 14.78 -0.59
N LEU A 206 -20.36 15.64 -1.58
CA LEU A 206 -21.09 16.88 -1.79
C LEU A 206 -22.39 16.57 -2.54
N TRP A 207 -23.50 16.51 -1.80
CA TRP A 207 -24.81 16.23 -2.35
C TRP A 207 -25.52 17.53 -2.79
N LEU A 208 -25.86 17.59 -4.08
CA LEU A 208 -26.76 18.56 -4.68
C LEU A 208 -28.13 17.92 -4.82
N ASP A 209 -29.12 18.48 -4.11
CA ASP A 209 -30.51 18.04 -4.23
C ASP A 209 -31.05 18.45 -5.60
N ALA A 210 -31.32 17.49 -6.47
CA ALA A 210 -31.83 17.76 -7.81
C ALA A 210 -33.20 18.49 -7.79
N GLY A 211 -33.96 18.37 -6.71
CA GLY A 211 -35.22 19.09 -6.50
C GLY A 211 -35.03 20.51 -5.93
N ASN A 212 -33.89 20.80 -5.32
CA ASN A 212 -33.54 22.12 -4.78
C ASN A 212 -32.01 22.36 -4.90
N PRO A 213 -31.51 22.68 -6.10
CA PRO A 213 -30.07 22.60 -6.40
C PRO A 213 -29.20 23.59 -5.60
N GLY A 214 -29.78 24.68 -5.07
CA GLY A 214 -29.07 25.65 -4.24
C GLY A 214 -28.82 25.20 -2.78
N HIS A 215 -29.34 24.04 -2.37
CA HIS A 215 -29.18 23.52 -1.01
C HIS A 215 -28.18 22.35 -0.98
N TRP A 216 -26.90 22.69 -0.95
CA TRP A 216 -25.82 21.70 -0.89
C TRP A 216 -25.71 21.10 0.50
N ARG A 217 -25.30 19.83 0.58
CA ARG A 217 -25.01 19.16 1.86
C ARG A 217 -23.75 18.33 1.73
N ILE A 218 -22.96 18.28 2.79
CA ILE A 218 -21.79 17.39 2.88
C ILE A 218 -22.22 16.16 3.69
N LEU A 219 -21.96 14.97 3.14
CA LEU A 219 -22.18 13.69 3.79
C LEU A 219 -20.81 13.05 4.01
N ASP A 220 -20.50 12.69 5.26
CA ASP A 220 -19.16 12.19 5.63
C ASP A 220 -19.15 10.70 5.99
N ASN A 221 -20.32 10.10 6.25
CA ASN A 221 -20.45 8.71 6.63
C ASN A 221 -21.78 8.09 6.13
N PRO A 222 -21.91 6.76 6.11
CA PRO A 222 -23.12 6.09 5.65
C PRO A 222 -24.38 6.51 6.41
N GLU A 223 -24.28 6.76 7.72
CA GLU A 223 -25.39 7.18 8.58
C GLU A 223 -25.96 8.54 8.17
N SER A 224 -25.14 9.41 7.58
CA SER A 224 -25.56 10.70 7.02
C SER A 224 -26.61 10.54 5.93
N LEU A 225 -26.67 9.41 5.21
CA LEU A 225 -27.73 9.13 4.25
C LEU A 225 -29.09 8.90 4.92
N ALA A 226 -29.10 8.25 6.08
CA ALA A 226 -30.31 8.03 6.85
C ALA A 226 -30.82 9.36 7.44
N ASN A 227 -29.92 10.21 7.93
CA ASN A 227 -30.26 11.51 8.54
C ASN A 227 -30.17 12.71 7.58
N ARG A 228 -30.14 12.47 6.26
CA ARG A 228 -29.82 13.48 5.24
C ARG A 228 -30.69 14.75 5.25
N ARG A 229 -31.94 14.64 5.74
CA ARG A 229 -32.87 15.79 5.83
C ARG A 229 -32.50 16.78 6.93
N ASN A 230 -31.75 16.33 7.94
CA ASN A 230 -31.30 17.14 9.07
C ASN A 230 -29.85 17.59 8.94
N ALA A 231 -29.15 17.20 7.86
CA ALA A 231 -27.80 17.68 7.60
C ALA A 231 -27.82 19.16 7.23
N ASN A 232 -26.86 19.91 7.77
CA ASN A 232 -26.72 21.34 7.56
C ASN A 232 -26.48 21.67 6.08
N VAL A 233 -27.03 22.80 5.64
CA VAL A 233 -26.76 23.30 4.29
C VAL A 233 -25.33 23.82 4.26
N ALA A 234 -24.51 23.22 3.40
CA ALA A 234 -23.14 23.63 3.19
C ALA A 234 -23.07 24.90 2.32
N ASN A 235 -22.08 25.74 2.58
CA ASN A 235 -21.80 26.91 1.74
C ASN A 235 -20.54 26.71 0.89
N LEU A 236 -20.31 27.60 -0.09
CA LEU A 236 -19.17 27.51 -1.01
C LEU A 236 -17.82 27.59 -0.29
N ALA A 237 -17.71 28.38 0.77
CA ALA A 237 -16.47 28.52 1.52
C ALA A 237 -16.10 27.21 2.22
N GLU A 238 -17.08 26.46 2.75
CA GLU A 238 -16.87 25.13 3.35
C GLU A 238 -16.40 24.12 2.31
N VAL A 239 -17.02 24.09 1.13
CA VAL A 239 -16.62 23.19 0.03
C VAL A 239 -15.18 23.46 -0.41
N VAL A 240 -14.84 24.74 -0.62
CA VAL A 240 -13.49 25.16 -1.03
C VAL A 240 -12.46 24.87 0.06
N ALA A 241 -12.79 25.10 1.33
CA ALA A 241 -11.92 24.77 2.46
C ALA A 241 -11.65 23.26 2.56
N MET A 242 -12.67 22.42 2.33
CA MET A 242 -12.53 20.97 2.30
C MET A 242 -11.62 20.53 1.15
N CYS A 243 -11.83 21.03 -0.07
CA CYS A 243 -10.96 20.77 -1.23
C CYS A 243 -9.51 21.20 -0.98
N SER A 244 -9.31 22.35 -0.33
CA SER A 244 -7.98 22.88 0.01
C SER A 244 -7.28 22.06 1.09
N ALA A 245 -8.02 21.49 2.05
CA ALA A 245 -7.46 20.61 3.08
C ALA A 245 -6.98 19.27 2.51
N ILE A 246 -7.62 18.79 1.44
CA ILE A 246 -7.28 17.55 0.74
C ILE A 246 -5.96 17.67 -0.04
N VAL A 247 -5.67 18.85 -0.59
CA VAL A 247 -4.42 19.16 -1.29
C VAL A 247 -3.53 19.97 -0.35
N PRO A 248 -2.87 19.37 0.65
CA PRO A 248 -1.97 20.13 1.48
C PRO A 248 -0.91 20.76 0.58
N VAL A 249 -0.77 22.08 0.66
CA VAL A 249 0.31 22.81 0.03
C VAL A 249 1.60 22.17 0.55
N SER A 250 2.31 21.47 -0.33
CA SER A 250 3.57 20.78 -0.08
C SER A 250 4.65 21.80 0.33
N ARG A 251 4.53 22.38 1.52
CA ARG A 251 5.41 23.41 2.08
C ARG A 251 6.43 22.85 3.06
N SER A 252 6.32 21.58 3.47
CA SER A 252 7.33 20.95 4.32
C SER A 252 8.26 20.07 3.48
N THR A 253 9.50 20.54 3.38
CA THR A 253 10.72 19.78 3.14
C THR A 253 10.87 18.65 4.16
N GLU A 254 10.15 17.56 3.94
CA GLU A 254 10.35 16.34 4.72
C GLU A 254 11.63 15.69 4.23
N ILE A 255 12.65 15.68 5.10
CA ILE A 255 13.98 15.09 4.85
C ILE A 255 13.88 13.67 4.25
N GLY A 256 12.82 12.93 4.58
CA GLY A 256 12.53 11.61 4.00
C GLY A 256 12.21 11.63 2.50
N ARG A 257 11.45 12.62 2.03
CA ARG A 257 11.17 12.83 0.61
C ARG A 257 12.42 13.25 -0.16
N ASP A 258 13.18 14.21 0.38
CA ASP A 258 14.43 14.65 -0.25
C ASP A 258 15.45 13.52 -0.37
N LEU A 259 15.52 12.63 0.63
CA LEU A 259 16.35 11.43 0.60
C LEU A 259 15.98 10.49 -0.56
N LEU A 260 14.68 10.35 -0.87
CA LEU A 260 14.18 9.50 -1.95
C LEU A 260 14.22 10.18 -3.32
N ASP A 261 14.02 11.50 -3.40
CA ASP A 261 13.94 12.20 -4.67
C ASP A 261 15.35 12.64 -5.14
N ASN A 262 16.20 13.11 -4.24
CA ASN A 262 17.46 13.79 -4.59
C ASN A 262 18.74 13.06 -4.11
N GLY A 263 18.66 12.15 -3.13
CA GLY A 263 19.84 11.45 -2.59
C GLY A 263 20.24 10.20 -3.38
N PRO A 264 21.54 9.97 -3.72
CA PRO A 264 21.94 8.75 -4.41
C PRO A 264 21.61 7.51 -3.55
N PRO A 265 20.94 6.48 -4.08
CA PRO A 265 20.61 5.30 -3.30
C PRO A 265 21.87 4.58 -2.83
N PRO A 266 21.85 3.98 -1.64
CA PRO A 266 22.93 3.11 -1.21
C PRO A 266 22.99 1.89 -2.14
N THR A 267 24.19 1.51 -2.57
CA THR A 267 24.39 0.36 -3.47
C THR A 267 24.74 -0.94 -2.75
N ARG A 268 25.34 -0.82 -1.56
CA ARG A 268 25.77 -1.97 -0.76
C ARG A 268 25.76 -1.69 0.73
N SER A 269 25.64 -2.76 1.50
CA SER A 269 25.77 -2.75 2.96
C SER A 269 27.20 -2.39 3.42
N ARG A 270 27.29 -1.72 4.57
CA ARG A 270 28.57 -1.32 5.19
C ARG A 270 28.97 -2.33 6.26
N ARG A 271 30.23 -2.80 6.22
CA ARG A 271 30.75 -3.82 7.14
C ARG A 271 30.52 -3.52 8.63
N ARG A 272 30.60 -2.26 9.02
CA ARG A 272 30.35 -1.80 10.40
C ARG A 272 28.91 -2.04 10.90
N PHE A 273 27.97 -2.35 10.02
CA PHE A 273 26.56 -2.63 10.35
C PHE A 273 26.24 -4.13 10.29
N HIS A 274 27.19 -4.99 9.93
CA HIS A 274 26.94 -6.41 9.68
C HIS A 274 26.76 -7.27 10.93
N ILE A 275 26.92 -6.71 12.15
CA ILE A 275 26.85 -7.51 13.37
C ILE A 275 25.48 -8.18 13.54
N TYR A 276 24.38 -7.49 13.19
CA TYR A 276 23.04 -8.07 13.21
C TYR A 276 22.94 -9.28 12.26
N ARG A 277 23.41 -9.12 11.01
CA ARG A 277 23.42 -10.23 10.03
C ARG A 277 24.31 -11.39 10.46
N ARG A 278 25.40 -11.13 11.18
CA ARG A 278 26.25 -12.19 11.75
C ARG A 278 25.49 -12.99 12.80
N ILE A 279 24.74 -12.32 13.66
CA ILE A 279 23.85 -12.99 14.61
C ILE A 279 22.81 -13.82 13.85
N GLU A 280 22.13 -13.24 12.84
CA GLU A 280 21.17 -14.02 12.05
C GLU A 280 21.79 -15.25 11.38
N VAL A 281 22.97 -15.15 10.77
CA VAL A 281 23.65 -16.28 10.11
C VAL A 281 24.08 -17.34 11.12
N LEU A 282 24.64 -16.92 12.25
CA LEU A 282 25.10 -17.81 13.32
C LEU A 282 23.93 -18.62 13.89
N PHE A 283 22.83 -17.96 14.21
CA PHE A 283 21.68 -18.58 14.87
C PHE A 283 20.64 -19.15 13.89
N ALA A 284 20.72 -18.88 12.58
CA ALA A 284 19.93 -19.57 11.56
C ALA A 284 20.48 -20.98 11.22
N GLY A 285 21.66 -21.35 11.73
CA GLY A 285 22.33 -22.61 11.41
C GLY A 285 23.22 -22.55 10.17
N GLU A 286 23.54 -21.36 9.67
CA GLU A 286 24.39 -21.14 8.49
C GLU A 286 25.85 -20.86 8.89
N VAL A 287 26.41 -21.62 9.84
CA VAL A 287 27.71 -21.34 10.48
C VAL A 287 28.85 -21.20 9.46
N GLY A 288 28.82 -21.96 8.36
CA GLY A 288 29.81 -21.86 7.27
C GLY A 288 29.88 -20.47 6.61
N ARG A 289 28.81 -19.67 6.67
CA ARG A 289 28.79 -18.30 6.13
C ARG A 289 29.22 -17.24 7.14
N PHE A 290 29.39 -17.58 8.42
CA PHE A 290 29.76 -16.63 9.47
C PHE A 290 31.10 -15.92 9.20
N PHE A 291 32.07 -16.65 8.65
CA PHE A 291 33.40 -16.12 8.28
C PHE A 291 33.43 -15.57 6.85
N GLY A 292 32.36 -15.76 6.07
CA GLY A 292 32.23 -15.27 4.70
C GLY A 292 31.86 -13.78 4.62
N SER A 293 31.90 -13.23 3.40
CA SER A 293 31.38 -11.88 3.15
C SER A 293 29.86 -11.88 3.27
N LEU A 294 29.32 -11.08 4.20
CA LEU A 294 27.89 -10.81 4.34
C LEU A 294 27.46 -9.51 3.65
N THR A 295 28.28 -9.05 2.69
CA THR A 295 28.00 -7.84 1.92
C THR A 295 26.82 -8.10 0.99
N GLN A 296 25.67 -7.53 1.33
CA GLN A 296 24.51 -7.47 0.44
C GLN A 296 24.67 -6.26 -0.49
N HIS A 297 24.37 -6.49 -1.77
CA HIS A 297 24.12 -5.45 -2.75
C HIS A 297 22.63 -5.16 -2.74
N TYR A 298 22.27 -3.89 -2.63
CA TYR A 298 20.87 -3.48 -2.58
C TYR A 298 20.30 -3.40 -3.99
N ALA A 299 18.97 -3.48 -4.08
CA ALA A 299 18.24 -3.39 -5.33
C ALA A 299 18.67 -2.14 -6.11
N ARG A 300 19.11 -2.33 -7.35
CA ARG A 300 19.37 -1.23 -8.28
C ARG A 300 18.13 -1.03 -9.12
N GLU A 301 17.84 0.23 -9.43
CA GLU A 301 16.68 0.60 -10.24
C GLU A 301 16.66 -0.17 -11.56
N ASP A 302 17.79 -0.22 -12.28
CA ASP A 302 17.89 -0.93 -13.55
C ASP A 302 17.71 -2.45 -13.42
N ASP A 303 18.20 -3.06 -12.33
CA ASP A 303 18.07 -4.51 -12.10
C ASP A 303 16.60 -4.87 -11.79
N VAL A 304 15.91 -4.04 -10.99
CA VAL A 304 14.49 -4.24 -10.67
C VAL A 304 13.64 -4.11 -11.94
N VAL A 305 13.91 -3.11 -12.79
CA VAL A 305 13.23 -2.96 -14.07
C VAL A 305 13.51 -4.15 -15.00
N ALA A 306 14.77 -4.52 -15.17
CA ALA A 306 15.20 -5.54 -16.13
C ALA A 306 14.89 -6.99 -15.70
N ILE A 307 14.67 -7.24 -14.41
CA ILE A 307 14.47 -8.60 -13.88
C ILE A 307 13.10 -8.74 -13.22
N GLU A 308 12.80 -7.95 -12.19
CA GLU A 308 11.60 -8.13 -11.37
C GLU A 308 10.33 -7.64 -12.10
N ALA A 309 10.40 -6.46 -12.71
CA ALA A 309 9.26 -5.85 -13.41
C ALA A 309 9.19 -6.19 -14.91
N ALA A 310 10.22 -6.82 -15.47
CA ALA A 310 10.34 -7.05 -16.90
C ALA A 310 9.16 -7.82 -17.48
N GLU A 311 8.68 -8.85 -16.79
CA GLU A 311 7.51 -9.59 -17.26
C GLU A 311 6.25 -8.73 -17.27
N LEU A 312 6.00 -7.99 -16.19
CA LEU A 312 4.82 -7.14 -16.05
C LEU A 312 4.79 -6.09 -17.17
N LEU A 313 5.90 -5.39 -17.39
CA LEU A 313 6.01 -4.37 -18.44
C LEU A 313 5.86 -4.97 -19.85
N ARG A 314 6.56 -6.08 -20.13
CA ARG A 314 6.51 -6.76 -21.44
C ARG A 314 5.12 -7.28 -21.76
N SER A 315 4.46 -7.91 -20.78
CA SER A 315 3.12 -8.47 -20.98
C SER A 315 2.04 -7.40 -21.03
N ALA A 316 2.19 -6.28 -20.32
CA ALA A 316 1.30 -5.13 -20.42
C ALA A 316 1.42 -4.41 -21.78
N SER A 317 2.64 -4.21 -22.28
CA SER A 317 2.87 -3.63 -23.62
C SER A 317 2.35 -4.53 -24.75
N ALA A 318 2.29 -5.84 -24.53
CA ALA A 318 1.74 -6.80 -25.50
C ALA A 318 0.20 -6.87 -25.54
N LEU A 319 -0.51 -6.17 -24.64
CA LEU A 319 -1.98 -6.17 -24.63
C LEU A 319 -2.56 -5.26 -25.73
N PRO A 320 -3.78 -5.55 -26.21
CA PRO A 320 -4.48 -4.65 -27.12
C PRO A 320 -4.66 -3.27 -26.49
N GLN A 321 -4.35 -2.20 -27.25
CA GLN A 321 -4.47 -0.81 -26.81
C GLN A 321 -3.67 -0.51 -25.52
N SER A 322 -2.40 -0.93 -25.49
CA SER A 322 -1.48 -0.55 -24.42
C SER A 322 -1.20 0.97 -24.43
N ASP A 323 -1.30 1.60 -23.26
CA ASP A 323 -0.88 2.99 -23.05
C ASP A 323 0.62 3.01 -22.71
N GLU A 324 1.47 3.09 -23.74
CA GLU A 324 2.93 3.10 -23.57
C GLU A 324 3.41 4.28 -22.69
N SER A 325 2.76 5.44 -22.78
CA SER A 325 3.10 6.59 -21.92
C SER A 325 2.79 6.30 -20.45
N PHE A 326 1.71 5.58 -20.17
CA PHE A 326 1.38 5.13 -18.83
C PHE A 326 2.38 4.08 -18.32
N LEU A 327 2.84 3.16 -19.17
CA LEU A 327 3.86 2.17 -18.80
C LEU A 327 5.20 2.85 -18.47
N GLU A 328 5.63 3.82 -19.28
CA GLU A 328 6.84 4.62 -19.02
C GLU A 328 6.75 5.38 -17.68
N LYS A 329 5.60 6.01 -17.40
CA LYS A 329 5.33 6.67 -16.12
C LYS A 329 5.34 5.68 -14.96
N THR A 330 4.73 4.51 -15.14
CA THR A 330 4.70 3.45 -14.10
C THR A 330 6.11 2.92 -13.81
N GLU A 331 6.93 2.70 -14.83
CA GLU A 331 8.33 2.32 -14.63
C GLU A 331 9.08 3.41 -13.85
N LYS A 332 9.04 4.64 -14.35
CA LYS A 332 9.82 5.75 -13.81
C LYS A 332 9.39 6.16 -12.40
N ASP A 333 8.08 6.36 -12.20
CA ASP A 333 7.54 6.94 -10.98
C ASP A 333 7.09 5.91 -9.95
N ILE A 334 6.97 4.62 -10.30
CA ILE A 334 6.63 3.56 -9.32
C ILE A 334 7.77 2.58 -9.16
N ILE A 335 8.15 1.87 -10.22
CA ILE A 335 9.08 0.73 -10.12
C ILE A 335 10.48 1.20 -9.68
N ARG A 336 11.01 2.26 -10.28
CA ARG A 336 12.33 2.80 -9.90
C ARG A 336 12.31 3.43 -8.51
N ARG A 337 11.22 4.12 -8.16
CA ARG A 337 11.04 4.69 -6.81
C ARG A 337 10.92 3.61 -5.73
N PHE A 338 10.24 2.50 -6.03
CA PHE A 338 10.22 1.31 -5.18
C PHE A 338 11.64 0.79 -4.92
N ALA A 339 12.43 0.56 -5.98
CA ALA A 339 13.81 0.08 -5.85
C ALA A 339 14.66 1.01 -4.97
N ARG A 340 14.52 2.32 -5.16
CA ARG A 340 15.21 3.35 -4.38
C ARG A 340 14.79 3.33 -2.91
N ALA A 341 13.48 3.29 -2.65
CA ALA A 341 12.93 3.23 -1.30
C ALA A 341 13.35 1.96 -0.57
N ASP A 342 13.32 0.79 -1.23
CA ASP A 342 13.74 -0.48 -0.63
C ASP A 342 15.24 -0.49 -0.31
N ALA A 343 16.09 0.02 -1.21
CA ALA A 343 17.53 0.12 -0.97
C ALA A 343 17.85 1.01 0.25
N VAL A 344 17.20 2.19 0.33
CA VAL A 344 17.35 3.11 1.46
C VAL A 344 16.83 2.47 2.76
N ALA A 345 15.65 1.86 2.74
CA ALA A 345 15.04 1.21 3.89
C ALA A 345 15.92 0.06 4.40
N THR A 346 16.46 -0.77 3.51
CA THR A 346 17.36 -1.88 3.86
C THR A 346 18.68 -1.38 4.46
N TYR A 347 19.26 -0.31 3.91
CA TYR A 347 20.45 0.31 4.48
C TYR A 347 20.22 0.90 5.88
N LEU A 348 19.10 1.58 6.09
CA LEU A 348 18.76 2.14 7.39
C LEU A 348 18.43 1.04 8.41
N SER A 349 17.78 -0.05 7.98
CA SER A 349 17.54 -1.23 8.80
C SER A 349 18.85 -1.86 9.30
N ASP A 350 19.83 -2.03 8.41
CA ASP A 350 21.18 -2.50 8.76
C ASP A 350 21.84 -1.59 9.80
N ALA A 351 21.80 -0.27 9.58
CA ALA A 351 22.42 0.70 10.49
C ALA A 351 21.76 0.67 11.88
N TYR A 352 20.43 0.65 11.92
CA TYR A 352 19.64 0.63 13.14
C TYR A 352 19.83 -0.69 13.92
N ARG A 353 19.53 -1.84 13.30
CA ARG A 353 19.61 -3.16 13.95
C ARG A 353 21.05 -3.53 14.28
N GLY A 354 21.98 -3.22 13.38
CA GLY A 354 23.41 -3.41 13.61
C GLY A 354 23.93 -2.57 14.77
N GLY A 355 23.52 -1.30 14.87
CA GLY A 355 23.87 -0.44 16.00
C GLY A 355 23.35 -0.97 17.33
N MET A 356 22.10 -1.45 17.37
CA MET A 356 21.49 -2.00 18.58
C MET A 356 22.15 -3.28 19.06
N VAL A 357 22.37 -4.25 18.16
CA VAL A 357 23.09 -5.48 18.50
C VAL A 357 24.54 -5.18 18.92
N ALA A 358 25.20 -4.23 18.26
CA ALA A 358 26.53 -3.79 18.66
C ALA A 358 26.53 -3.27 20.11
N ASN A 359 25.59 -2.40 20.48
CA ASN A 359 25.52 -1.85 21.83
C ASN A 359 25.35 -2.93 22.90
N LEU A 360 24.48 -3.92 22.67
CA LEU A 360 24.26 -5.03 23.61
C LEU A 360 25.52 -5.91 23.78
N LEU A 361 26.20 -6.25 22.68
CA LEU A 361 27.44 -7.03 22.75
C LEU A 361 28.60 -6.22 23.34
N LEU A 362 28.73 -4.95 22.99
CA LEU A 362 29.76 -4.07 23.53
C LEU A 362 29.57 -3.87 25.04
N ALA A 363 28.33 -3.77 25.53
CA ALA A 363 28.05 -3.70 26.96
C ALA A 363 28.51 -4.97 27.69
N ALA A 364 28.23 -6.15 27.12
CA ALA A 364 28.71 -7.40 27.67
C ALA A 364 30.25 -7.47 27.69
N PHE A 365 30.88 -7.13 26.57
CA PHE A 365 32.34 -7.15 26.47
C PHE A 365 33.02 -6.09 27.33
N ALA A 366 32.38 -4.95 27.61
CA ALA A 366 32.88 -3.94 28.53
C ALA A 366 33.01 -4.52 29.95
N VAL A 367 31.95 -5.16 30.45
CA VAL A 367 31.95 -5.82 31.77
C VAL A 367 32.95 -6.98 31.80
N ILE A 368 32.88 -7.90 30.83
CA ILE A 368 33.77 -9.08 30.76
C ILE A 368 35.23 -8.65 30.67
N GLY A 369 35.54 -7.69 29.79
CA GLY A 369 36.88 -7.17 29.61
C GLY A 369 37.37 -6.44 30.86
N GLY A 370 36.54 -5.62 31.51
CA GLY A 370 36.89 -4.90 32.73
C GLY A 370 37.34 -5.81 33.87
N ILE A 371 36.77 -7.01 33.98
CA ILE A 371 37.11 -8.00 35.03
C ILE A 371 38.09 -9.09 34.57
N ALA A 372 38.49 -9.12 33.30
CA ALA A 372 39.33 -10.18 32.73
C ALA A 372 40.73 -10.26 33.35
N TYR A 373 41.17 -9.24 34.09
CA TYR A 373 42.44 -9.27 34.81
C TYR A 373 42.43 -10.24 36.00
N LEU A 374 41.26 -10.54 36.58
CA LEU A 374 41.15 -11.29 37.83
C LEU A 374 41.86 -12.65 37.79
N PRO A 375 41.72 -13.51 36.76
CA PRO A 375 42.31 -14.85 36.80
C PRO A 375 43.82 -14.89 36.58
N PHE A 376 44.40 -13.86 35.97
CA PHE A 376 45.75 -13.92 35.40
C PHE A 376 46.72 -12.86 35.97
N PHE A 377 46.21 -11.80 36.60
CA PHE A 377 47.02 -10.65 37.00
C PHE A 377 46.71 -10.13 38.41
N ASP A 378 47.68 -9.42 38.97
CA ASP A 378 47.54 -8.71 40.24
C ASP A 378 46.85 -7.36 40.07
N ALA A 379 46.41 -6.76 41.19
CA ALA A 379 45.64 -5.52 41.21
C ALA A 379 46.32 -4.33 40.50
N GLY A 380 47.65 -4.32 40.41
CA GLY A 380 48.41 -3.28 39.70
C GLY A 380 48.15 -3.26 38.18
N ALA A 381 47.72 -4.39 37.60
CA ALA A 381 47.39 -4.51 36.18
C ALA A 381 45.92 -4.15 35.87
N LYS A 382 45.16 -3.58 36.81
CA LYS A 382 43.73 -3.24 36.62
C LYS A 382 43.51 -2.13 35.59
N TRP A 383 44.39 -1.13 35.56
CA TRP A 383 44.14 0.10 34.81
C TRP A 383 43.95 -0.07 33.28
N PRO A 384 44.67 -0.97 32.56
CA PRO A 384 44.45 -1.18 31.13
C PRO A 384 43.07 -1.79 30.84
N PHE A 385 42.57 -2.68 31.71
CA PHE A 385 41.24 -3.29 31.58
C PHE A 385 40.14 -2.28 31.89
N ALA A 386 40.33 -1.41 32.89
CA ALA A 386 39.43 -0.29 33.15
C ALA A 386 39.41 0.73 31.99
N LEU A 387 40.56 1.01 31.38
CA LEU A 387 40.64 1.86 30.19
C LEU A 387 39.92 1.22 28.99
N PHE A 388 40.08 -0.10 28.81
CA PHE A 388 39.36 -0.87 27.79
C PHE A 388 37.84 -0.78 27.98
N GLU A 389 37.35 -1.04 29.20
CA GLU A 389 35.93 -0.90 29.55
C GLU A 389 35.42 0.51 29.25
N PHE A 390 36.14 1.54 29.71
CA PHE A 390 35.79 2.94 29.46
C PHE A 390 35.72 3.26 27.95
N ALA A 391 36.67 2.76 27.15
CA ALA A 391 36.66 2.97 25.70
C ALA A 391 35.43 2.32 25.03
N LEU A 392 35.02 1.12 25.47
CA LEU A 392 33.80 0.48 24.97
C LEU A 392 32.54 1.25 25.38
N LEU A 393 32.47 1.78 26.61
CA LEU A 393 31.36 2.62 27.07
C LEU A 393 31.23 3.92 26.25
N VAL A 394 32.36 4.59 25.97
CA VAL A 394 32.39 5.78 25.09
C VAL A 394 31.94 5.42 23.68
N LEU A 395 32.31 4.24 23.16
CA LEU A 395 31.87 3.77 21.85
C LEU A 395 30.36 3.51 21.82
N ILE A 396 29.78 2.87 22.85
CA ILE A 396 28.33 2.66 22.98
C ILE A 396 27.60 4.00 22.96
N LEU A 397 28.04 4.97 23.77
CA LEU A 397 27.42 6.30 23.80
C LEU A 397 27.51 6.98 22.43
N SER A 398 28.64 6.87 21.75
CA SER A 398 28.85 7.43 20.41
C SER A 398 27.89 6.82 19.38
N ILE A 399 27.68 5.50 19.39
CA ILE A 399 26.73 4.81 18.52
C ILE A 399 25.30 5.30 18.78
N ILE A 400 24.91 5.42 20.06
CA ILE A 400 23.57 5.91 20.45
C ILE A 400 23.35 7.35 19.98
N VAL A 401 24.31 8.24 20.26
CA VAL A 401 24.22 9.65 19.85
C VAL A 401 24.12 9.78 18.33
N VAL A 402 24.92 9.04 17.58
CA VAL A 402 24.88 9.07 16.12
C VAL A 402 23.56 8.50 15.59
N GLY A 403 23.08 7.38 16.16
CA GLY A 403 21.84 6.73 15.76
C GLY A 403 20.61 7.62 15.98
N ARG A 404 20.56 8.32 17.12
CA ARG A 404 19.52 9.31 17.44
C ARG A 404 19.61 10.55 16.56
N ARG A 405 20.80 11.15 16.44
CA ARG A 405 20.99 12.37 15.62
C ARG A 405 20.68 12.16 14.14
N ARG A 406 20.88 10.94 13.62
CA ARG A 406 20.57 10.59 12.23
C ARG A 406 19.19 9.99 12.03
N ASP A 407 18.44 9.81 13.12
CA ASP A 407 17.13 9.18 13.18
C ASP A 407 17.05 7.90 12.32
N TRP A 408 17.93 6.94 12.59
CA TRP A 408 17.96 5.70 11.80
C TRP A 408 16.67 4.90 11.90
N HIS A 409 16.03 4.90 13.08
CA HIS A 409 14.79 4.18 13.33
C HIS A 409 13.61 4.82 12.60
N GLY A 410 13.32 6.11 12.80
CA GLY A 410 12.19 6.79 12.17
C GLY A 410 12.29 6.78 10.65
N ARG A 411 13.47 7.10 10.11
CA ARG A 411 13.71 7.08 8.66
C ARG A 411 13.61 5.68 8.06
N TRP A 412 14.05 4.64 8.77
CA TRP A 412 13.90 3.26 8.31
C TRP A 412 12.42 2.90 8.18
N PHE A 413 11.60 3.16 9.20
CA PHE A 413 10.16 2.86 9.16
C PHE A 413 9.45 3.62 8.05
N GLN A 414 9.68 4.92 7.96
CA GLN A 414 9.03 5.77 6.97
C GLN A 414 9.38 5.34 5.54
N THR A 415 10.66 5.08 5.24
CA THR A 415 11.09 4.63 3.91
C THR A 415 10.66 3.20 3.59
N ARG A 416 10.57 2.32 4.60
CA ARG A 416 10.02 0.97 4.44
C ARG A 416 8.55 1.04 4.01
N ARG A 417 7.72 1.85 4.67
CA ARG A 417 6.30 2.05 4.28
C ARG A 417 6.16 2.45 2.80
N VAL A 418 6.94 3.44 2.37
CA VAL A 418 6.98 3.86 0.95
C VAL A 418 7.31 2.67 0.03
N ALA A 419 8.35 1.91 0.35
CA ALA A 419 8.75 0.76 -0.46
C ALA A 419 7.65 -0.31 -0.53
N GLU A 420 7.05 -0.67 0.61
CA GLU A 420 6.01 -1.69 0.63
C GLU A 420 4.73 -1.24 -0.11
N TYR A 421 4.28 0.01 0.04
CA TYR A 421 3.12 0.52 -0.70
C TYR A 421 3.36 0.59 -2.22
N LEU A 422 4.59 0.91 -2.65
CA LEU A 422 4.94 0.95 -4.07
C LEU A 422 5.19 -0.43 -4.68
N ARG A 423 5.42 -1.48 -3.87
CA ARG A 423 5.81 -2.81 -4.37
C ARG A 423 4.73 -3.44 -5.25
N HIS A 424 3.47 -3.34 -4.84
CA HIS A 424 2.33 -3.95 -5.55
C HIS A 424 1.53 -2.94 -6.39
N ALA A 425 1.84 -1.65 -6.26
CA ALA A 425 1.20 -0.58 -7.03
C ALA A 425 1.21 -0.76 -8.57
N PRO A 426 2.25 -1.32 -9.23
CA PRO A 426 2.26 -1.41 -10.69
C PRO A 426 1.06 -2.17 -11.28
N PHE A 427 0.74 -3.35 -10.73
CA PHE A 427 -0.40 -4.12 -11.25
C PHE A 427 -1.74 -3.53 -10.80
N MET A 428 -1.80 -2.82 -9.67
CA MET A 428 -2.99 -2.10 -9.25
C MET A 428 -3.33 -0.98 -10.23
N LEU A 429 -2.33 -0.18 -10.60
CA LEU A 429 -2.46 0.91 -11.56
C LEU A 429 -2.94 0.42 -12.93
N LEU A 430 -2.35 -0.66 -13.45
CA LEU A 430 -2.78 -1.28 -14.72
C LEU A 430 -4.23 -1.79 -14.70
N LEU A 431 -4.72 -2.20 -13.53
CA LEU A 431 -6.09 -2.66 -13.34
C LEU A 431 -7.05 -1.53 -12.92
N GLY A 432 -6.59 -0.28 -12.83
CA GLY A 432 -7.41 0.84 -12.35
C GLY A 432 -7.84 0.71 -10.88
N VAL A 433 -7.22 -0.19 -10.12
CA VAL A 433 -7.51 -0.41 -8.69
C VAL A 433 -6.68 0.58 -7.88
N ALA A 434 -7.30 1.23 -6.90
CA ALA A 434 -6.61 2.07 -5.95
C ALA A 434 -7.11 1.83 -4.52
N ARG A 435 -6.24 2.13 -3.55
CA ARG A 435 -6.65 2.23 -2.15
C ARG A 435 -7.43 3.55 -1.96
N PRO A 436 -8.71 3.49 -1.54
CA PRO A 436 -9.51 4.69 -1.30
C PRO A 436 -8.84 5.64 -0.31
N ALA A 437 -9.06 6.95 -0.49
CA ALA A 437 -8.49 7.98 0.37
C ALA A 437 -8.77 7.75 1.87
N GLY A 438 -10.00 7.33 2.21
CA GLY A 438 -10.41 7.05 3.58
C GLY A 438 -9.88 5.74 4.16
N SER A 439 -9.25 4.87 3.35
CA SER A 439 -8.73 3.57 3.78
C SER A 439 -7.20 3.56 3.96
N TRP A 440 -6.53 4.71 3.85
CA TRP A 440 -5.10 4.80 4.15
C TRP A 440 -4.85 4.73 5.66
N PRO A 441 -3.76 4.06 6.11
CA PRO A 441 -3.42 3.98 7.53
C PRO A 441 -3.25 5.37 8.15
N HIS A 442 -3.83 5.57 9.34
CA HIS A 442 -3.62 6.77 10.13
C HIS A 442 -2.45 6.53 11.09
N SER A 443 -1.28 7.11 10.81
CA SER A 443 -0.16 7.05 11.75
C SER A 443 -0.18 8.22 12.73
N ASN A 444 0.09 7.92 14.01
CA ASN A 444 0.37 8.94 15.02
C ASN A 444 1.71 9.68 14.78
N ASP A 445 2.59 9.12 13.94
CA ASP A 445 3.85 9.70 13.49
C ASP A 445 3.68 10.56 12.21
N ALA A 446 4.78 11.04 11.62
CA ALA A 446 4.77 11.79 10.36
C ALA A 446 4.05 11.01 9.23
N GLY A 447 2.89 11.52 8.79
CA GLY A 447 2.05 10.95 7.74
C GLY A 447 2.56 11.14 6.30
N TRP A 448 3.83 11.48 6.14
CA TRP A 448 4.42 11.74 4.83
C TRP A 448 4.51 10.52 3.92
N PRO A 449 4.79 9.28 4.38
CA PRO A 449 4.89 8.13 3.48
C PRO A 449 3.59 7.90 2.71
N GLU A 450 2.45 7.93 3.41
CA GLU A 450 1.11 7.80 2.85
C GLU A 450 0.84 8.95 1.88
N HIS A 451 1.09 10.19 2.31
CA HIS A 451 0.87 11.35 1.46
C HIS A 451 1.73 11.32 0.19
N TYR A 452 3.00 10.93 0.30
CA TYR A 452 3.95 10.81 -0.80
C TYR A 452 3.50 9.76 -1.82
N VAL A 453 3.20 8.54 -1.36
CA VAL A 453 2.76 7.46 -2.25
C VAL A 453 1.41 7.78 -2.87
N ARG A 454 0.42 8.22 -2.07
CA ARG A 454 -0.90 8.64 -2.57
C ARG A 454 -0.78 9.75 -3.62
N SER A 455 0.11 10.71 -3.42
CA SER A 455 0.35 11.78 -4.39
C SER A 455 0.87 11.26 -5.74
N ILE A 456 1.81 10.31 -5.72
CA ILE A 456 2.41 9.75 -6.94
C ILE A 456 1.40 8.88 -7.68
N LEU A 457 0.73 7.96 -6.97
CA LEU A 457 -0.29 7.09 -7.57
C LEU A 457 -1.39 7.89 -8.27
N ARG A 458 -1.80 9.00 -7.65
CA ARG A 458 -2.81 9.88 -8.22
C ARG A 458 -2.34 10.72 -9.40
N GLU A 459 -1.09 11.18 -9.37
CA GLU A 459 -0.56 11.93 -10.50
C GLU A 459 -0.57 11.06 -11.77
N ILE A 460 -0.23 9.77 -11.64
CA ILE A 460 -0.31 8.79 -12.73
C ILE A 460 -1.75 8.62 -13.21
N GLY A 461 -2.69 8.32 -12.31
CA GLY A 461 -4.11 8.18 -12.64
C GLY A 461 -4.50 6.83 -13.25
N LEU A 462 -5.58 6.85 -14.05
CA LEU A 462 -6.06 5.68 -14.80
C LEU A 462 -5.33 5.60 -16.16
N PRO A 463 -5.04 4.40 -16.68
CA PRO A 463 -4.56 4.24 -18.04
C PRO A 463 -5.70 4.42 -19.06
N ASP A 464 -5.39 4.87 -20.27
CA ASP A 464 -6.31 4.73 -21.41
C ASP A 464 -6.22 3.28 -21.91
N ALA A 465 -7.13 2.43 -21.47
CA ALA A 465 -7.01 0.99 -21.64
C ALA A 465 -8.36 0.29 -21.79
N THR A 466 -8.37 -0.78 -22.58
CA THR A 466 -9.52 -1.68 -22.73
C THR A 466 -9.28 -2.99 -22.02
N ILE A 467 -10.01 -3.22 -20.94
CA ILE A 467 -10.00 -4.47 -20.19
C ILE A 467 -10.79 -5.52 -20.96
N CYS A 468 -10.07 -6.50 -21.51
CA CYS A 468 -10.65 -7.68 -22.15
C CYS A 468 -10.28 -8.96 -21.39
N GLN A 469 -10.80 -10.11 -21.84
CA GLN A 469 -10.49 -11.41 -21.20
C GLN A 469 -8.99 -11.71 -21.18
N GLN A 470 -8.25 -11.36 -22.24
CA GLN A 470 -6.80 -11.51 -22.28
C GLN A 470 -6.13 -10.67 -21.19
N THR A 471 -6.57 -9.43 -20.97
CA THR A 471 -6.06 -8.56 -19.89
C THR A 471 -6.25 -9.21 -18.53
N LEU A 472 -7.44 -9.76 -18.26
CA LEU A 472 -7.75 -10.41 -16.98
C LEU A 472 -6.89 -11.66 -16.73
N ARG A 473 -6.71 -12.50 -17.76
CA ARG A 473 -5.87 -13.70 -17.70
C ARG A 473 -4.40 -13.34 -17.46
N THR A 474 -3.87 -12.37 -18.21
CA THR A 474 -2.51 -11.88 -18.06
C THR A 474 -2.30 -11.29 -16.67
N ALA A 475 -3.25 -10.51 -16.16
CA ALA A 475 -3.17 -9.93 -14.82
C ALA A 475 -3.12 -11.00 -13.72
N LEU A 476 -3.96 -12.03 -13.80
CA LEU A 476 -3.97 -13.11 -12.81
C LEU A 476 -2.70 -13.95 -12.84
N ASP A 477 -2.23 -14.34 -14.03
CA ASP A 477 -1.08 -15.24 -14.17
C ASP A 477 0.26 -14.49 -14.05
N GLN A 478 0.46 -13.46 -14.86
CA GLN A 478 1.77 -12.85 -15.10
C GLN A 478 2.06 -11.65 -14.18
N TRP A 479 1.04 -10.99 -13.64
CA TRP A 479 1.22 -9.82 -12.77
C TRP A 479 1.01 -10.17 -11.31
N ILE A 480 -0.24 -10.45 -10.92
CA ILE A 480 -0.61 -10.70 -9.53
C ILE A 480 -0.10 -12.07 -9.09
N GLY A 481 -0.30 -13.12 -9.89
CA GLY A 481 0.12 -14.48 -9.57
C GLY A 481 1.61 -14.58 -9.27
N ARG A 482 2.47 -14.10 -10.18
CA ARG A 482 3.92 -14.06 -9.96
C ARG A 482 4.32 -13.28 -8.70
N HIS A 483 3.70 -12.12 -8.47
CA HIS A 483 3.96 -11.32 -7.26
C HIS A 483 3.57 -12.09 -5.99
N VAL A 484 2.36 -12.64 -5.94
CA VAL A 484 1.82 -13.38 -4.78
C VAL A 484 2.67 -14.62 -4.48
N SER A 485 3.00 -15.43 -5.48
CA SER A 485 3.82 -16.64 -5.28
C SER A 485 5.23 -16.29 -4.78
N ALA A 486 5.86 -15.24 -5.33
CA ALA A 486 7.16 -14.76 -4.88
C ALA A 486 7.14 -14.25 -3.43
N GLN A 487 6.14 -13.42 -3.08
CA GLN A 487 5.97 -12.91 -1.71
C GLN A 487 5.67 -14.04 -0.73
N ARG A 488 4.77 -14.97 -1.07
CA ARG A 488 4.47 -16.14 -0.23
C ARG A 488 5.73 -16.96 0.07
N ALA A 489 6.53 -17.26 -0.95
CA ALA A 489 7.78 -18.01 -0.79
C ALA A 489 8.77 -17.26 0.09
N TYR A 490 8.92 -15.95 -0.10
CA TYR A 490 9.74 -15.09 0.74
C TYR A 490 9.31 -15.13 2.21
N HIS A 491 8.02 -14.91 2.49
CA HIS A 491 7.51 -14.90 3.87
C HIS A 491 7.59 -16.27 4.54
N ALA A 492 7.31 -17.36 3.82
CA ALA A 492 7.47 -18.71 4.35
C ALA A 492 8.93 -19.04 4.70
N ALA A 493 9.88 -18.64 3.85
CA ALA A 493 11.31 -18.81 4.12
C ALA A 493 11.78 -17.93 5.29
N LYS A 494 11.29 -16.69 5.35
CA LYS A 494 11.56 -15.74 6.44
C LYS A 494 11.05 -16.27 7.78
N ALA A 495 9.82 -16.73 7.86
CA ALA A 495 9.22 -17.29 9.08
C ALA A 495 10.10 -18.43 9.66
N LYS A 496 10.40 -19.45 8.85
CA LYS A 496 11.26 -20.58 9.24
C LYS A 496 12.67 -20.17 9.64
N ARG A 497 13.20 -19.09 9.07
CA ARG A 497 14.53 -18.57 9.42
C ARG A 497 14.48 -17.85 10.76
N LEU A 498 13.48 -17.00 10.98
CA LEU A 498 13.33 -16.23 12.22
C LEU A 498 12.99 -17.12 13.42
N GLU A 499 12.17 -18.15 13.23
CA GLU A 499 11.85 -19.15 14.26
C GLU A 499 13.10 -19.92 14.70
N ARG A 500 13.93 -20.37 13.75
CA ARG A 500 15.23 -21.01 14.09
C ARG A 500 16.15 -20.08 14.87
N ILE A 501 16.23 -18.80 14.48
CA ILE A 501 17.04 -17.81 15.18
C ILE A 501 16.50 -17.61 16.61
N HIS A 502 15.18 -17.49 16.76
CA HIS A 502 14.50 -17.35 18.04
C HIS A 502 14.86 -18.50 18.98
N ASP A 503 14.61 -19.75 18.56
CA ASP A 503 14.89 -20.95 19.34
C ASP A 503 16.36 -21.10 19.73
N ASN A 504 17.27 -20.87 18.78
CA ASN A 504 18.70 -21.07 19.03
C ASN A 504 19.26 -20.00 19.96
N LEU A 505 18.79 -18.76 19.85
CA LEU A 505 19.23 -17.66 20.71
C LEU A 505 18.76 -17.85 22.15
N GLU A 506 17.51 -18.30 22.35
CA GLU A 506 16.96 -18.68 23.65
C GLU A 506 17.75 -19.83 24.28
N LYS A 507 17.92 -20.95 23.56
CA LYS A 507 18.68 -22.12 24.03
C LYS A 507 20.12 -21.77 24.41
N VAL A 508 20.79 -20.91 23.66
CA VAL A 508 22.17 -20.50 23.97
C VAL A 508 22.21 -19.59 25.19
N SER A 509 21.28 -18.64 25.30
CA SER A 509 21.16 -17.79 26.48
C SER A 509 20.93 -18.61 27.76
N GLU A 510 19.98 -19.55 27.72
CA GLU A 510 19.69 -20.47 28.84
C GLU A 510 20.89 -21.34 29.21
N LYS A 511 21.59 -21.90 28.22
CA LYS A 511 22.79 -22.71 28.46
C LYS A 511 23.92 -21.91 29.10
N LEU A 512 24.11 -20.66 28.73
CA LEU A 512 25.10 -19.79 29.36
C LEU A 512 24.74 -19.52 30.83
N PHE A 513 23.46 -19.32 31.13
CA PHE A 513 22.98 -19.15 32.50
C PHE A 513 23.15 -20.43 33.33
N LEU A 514 22.76 -21.59 32.79
CA LEU A 514 22.95 -22.88 33.44
C LEU A 514 24.43 -23.18 33.67
N LEU A 515 25.30 -22.90 32.71
CA LEU A 515 26.74 -23.09 32.86
C LEU A 515 27.31 -22.18 33.96
N ALA A 516 26.85 -20.93 34.04
CA ALA A 516 27.24 -20.03 35.13
C ALA A 516 26.87 -20.59 36.51
N MET A 517 25.64 -21.10 36.64
CA MET A 517 25.17 -21.75 37.86
C MET A 517 26.02 -22.98 38.21
N LEU A 518 26.37 -23.81 37.22
CA LEU A 518 27.23 -24.98 37.42
C LEU A 518 28.66 -24.59 37.83
N VAL A 519 29.21 -23.52 37.26
CA VAL A 519 30.52 -22.96 37.64
C VAL A 519 30.50 -22.52 39.12
N VAL A 520 29.46 -21.79 39.53
CA VAL A 520 29.30 -21.36 40.93
C VAL A 520 29.09 -22.56 41.86
N ALA A 521 28.25 -23.52 41.48
CA ALA A 521 28.02 -24.73 42.27
C ALA A 521 29.30 -25.57 42.43
N ALA A 522 30.09 -25.73 41.36
CA ALA A 522 31.36 -26.43 41.41
C ALA A 522 32.36 -25.76 42.36
N TYR A 523 32.42 -24.42 42.35
CA TYR A 523 33.23 -23.68 43.31
C TYR A 523 32.78 -23.91 44.76
N LEU A 524 31.47 -23.81 45.05
CA LEU A 524 30.92 -24.03 46.38
C LEU A 524 31.14 -25.45 46.88
N LEU A 525 30.99 -26.46 46.01
CA LEU A 525 31.30 -27.85 46.35
C LEU A 525 32.79 -28.05 46.62
N GLY A 526 33.65 -27.37 45.86
CA GLY A 526 35.10 -27.33 46.11
C GLY A 526 35.41 -26.79 47.50
N GLU A 527 34.85 -25.64 47.88
CA GLU A 527 35.02 -25.04 49.22
C GLU A 527 34.54 -25.98 50.35
N VAL A 528 33.40 -26.66 50.17
CA VAL A 528 32.91 -27.66 51.14
C VAL A 528 33.85 -28.87 51.23
N ALA A 529 34.34 -29.38 50.10
CA ALA A 529 35.30 -30.47 50.06
C ALA A 529 36.64 -30.09 50.71
N GLY A 530 37.08 -28.84 50.51
CA GLY A 530 38.24 -28.28 51.20
C GLY A 530 38.04 -28.18 52.71
N TRP A 531 36.85 -27.76 53.15
CA TRP A 531 36.49 -27.71 54.57
C TRP A 531 36.46 -29.10 55.25
N ILE A 532 36.02 -30.13 54.51
CA ILE A 532 35.99 -31.54 54.98
C ILE A 532 37.38 -32.23 54.84
N GLY A 533 38.36 -31.55 54.24
CA GLY A 533 39.74 -32.05 54.10
C GLY A 533 39.96 -33.02 52.93
N LEU A 534 39.03 -33.08 51.98
CA LEU A 534 39.12 -33.94 50.78
C LEU A 534 40.00 -33.34 49.68
N ILE A 535 40.15 -32.01 49.65
CA ILE A 535 40.91 -31.26 48.63
C ILE A 535 41.77 -30.20 49.34
N PRO A 536 43.02 -29.93 48.93
CA PRO A 536 43.81 -28.82 49.47
C PRO A 536 43.13 -27.47 49.27
N VAL A 537 42.96 -26.71 50.36
CA VAL A 537 42.27 -25.40 50.36
C VAL A 537 43.00 -24.36 49.50
N GLU A 538 44.32 -24.48 49.34
CA GLU A 538 45.12 -23.55 48.53
C GLU A 538 44.77 -23.64 47.03
N ASP A 539 44.56 -24.84 46.50
CA ASP A 539 44.21 -25.05 45.09
C ASP A 539 42.86 -24.42 44.73
N ILE A 540 41.88 -24.49 45.65
CA ILE A 540 40.55 -23.89 45.49
C ILE A 540 40.63 -22.36 45.50
N ARG A 541 41.45 -21.78 46.40
CA ARG A 541 41.67 -20.33 46.46
C ARG A 541 42.37 -19.79 45.23
N HIS A 542 43.32 -20.53 44.65
CA HIS A 542 43.96 -20.14 43.39
C HIS A 542 42.96 -20.12 42.22
N ALA A 543 42.00 -21.04 42.18
CA ALA A 543 40.98 -21.08 41.15
C ALA A 543 39.82 -20.09 41.37
N SER A 544 39.60 -19.59 42.60
CA SER A 544 38.47 -18.71 42.97
C SER A 544 38.31 -17.48 42.06
N LYS A 545 39.43 -16.86 41.62
CA LYS A 545 39.39 -15.73 40.69
C LYS A 545 38.87 -16.11 39.30
N LEU A 546 39.21 -17.32 38.82
CA LEU A 546 38.70 -17.87 37.56
C LEU A 546 37.22 -18.21 37.66
N PHE A 547 36.78 -18.84 38.75
CA PHE A 547 35.37 -19.12 39.01
C PHE A 547 34.53 -17.84 39.09
N THR A 548 35.06 -16.80 39.75
CA THR A 548 34.42 -15.47 39.81
C THR A 548 34.30 -14.84 38.43
N PHE A 549 35.39 -14.87 37.64
CA PHE A 549 35.38 -14.36 36.27
C PHE A 549 34.34 -15.08 35.40
N LEU A 550 34.34 -16.42 35.39
CA LEU A 550 33.38 -17.21 34.62
C LEU A 550 31.94 -17.01 35.11
N GLY A 551 31.75 -16.90 36.43
CA GLY A 551 30.47 -16.64 37.08
C GLY A 551 29.87 -15.27 36.75
N VAL A 552 30.69 -14.29 36.33
CA VAL A 552 30.20 -13.01 35.79
C VAL A 552 30.13 -13.04 34.26
N ALA A 553 31.13 -13.57 33.58
CA ALA A 553 31.23 -13.48 32.12
C ALA A 553 30.14 -14.26 31.38
N LEU A 554 29.83 -15.48 31.83
CA LEU A 554 28.79 -16.31 31.23
C LEU A 554 27.39 -15.69 31.32
N PRO A 555 26.89 -15.26 32.49
CA PRO A 555 25.56 -14.65 32.58
C PRO A 555 25.52 -13.26 31.94
N THR A 556 26.60 -12.48 31.96
CA THR A 556 26.66 -11.21 31.22
C THR A 556 26.50 -11.41 29.71
N LEU A 557 27.18 -12.41 29.14
CA LEU A 557 27.02 -12.75 27.72
C LEU A 557 25.61 -13.30 27.44
N GLY A 558 25.08 -14.16 28.31
CA GLY A 558 23.71 -14.67 28.24
C GLY A 558 22.68 -13.53 28.25
N GLY A 559 22.82 -12.59 29.17
CA GLY A 559 21.96 -11.41 29.26
C GLY A 559 21.99 -10.53 28.00
N ALA A 560 23.15 -10.36 27.37
CA ALA A 560 23.22 -9.64 26.10
C ALA A 560 22.53 -10.38 24.95
N LEU A 561 22.65 -11.71 24.87
CA LEU A 561 21.92 -12.51 23.89
C LEU A 561 20.40 -12.48 24.13
N ALA A 562 19.96 -12.56 25.38
CA ALA A 562 18.56 -12.37 25.76
C ALA A 562 18.05 -10.96 25.41
N GLY A 563 18.86 -9.94 25.63
CA GLY A 563 18.54 -8.56 25.22
C GLY A 563 18.39 -8.43 23.69
N ILE A 564 19.24 -9.12 22.92
CA ILE A 564 19.12 -9.16 21.45
C ILE A 564 17.81 -9.86 21.04
N HIS A 565 17.48 -10.98 21.70
CA HIS A 565 16.25 -11.73 21.45
C HIS A 565 15.01 -10.88 21.69
N TYR A 566 14.92 -10.22 22.85
CA TYR A 566 13.80 -9.35 23.22
C TYR A 566 13.65 -8.15 22.28
N PHE A 567 14.77 -7.51 21.94
CA PHE A 567 14.77 -6.35 21.06
C PHE A 567 14.33 -6.74 19.64
N ALA A 568 14.94 -7.79 19.07
CA ALA A 568 14.68 -8.21 17.70
C ALA A 568 13.31 -8.89 17.52
N ASP A 569 12.75 -9.47 18.58
CA ASP A 569 11.42 -10.08 18.64
C ASP A 569 11.17 -11.06 17.49
N PHE A 570 12.17 -11.93 17.28
CA PHE A 570 12.21 -12.85 16.14
C PHE A 570 10.97 -13.75 16.08
N GLY A 571 10.45 -14.20 17.23
CA GLY A 571 9.25 -15.04 17.32
C GLY A 571 8.01 -14.34 16.79
N ARG A 572 7.76 -13.08 17.20
CA ARG A 572 6.61 -12.32 16.71
C ARG A 572 6.68 -12.03 15.21
N PHE A 573 7.88 -11.73 14.69
CA PHE A 573 8.06 -11.56 13.24
C PHE A 573 7.98 -12.85 12.44
N ALA A 574 8.36 -13.98 13.04
CA ALA A 574 8.13 -15.29 12.44
C ALA A 574 6.62 -15.53 12.30
N ALA A 575 5.84 -15.30 13.36
CA ALA A 575 4.39 -15.46 13.35
C ALA A 575 3.67 -14.50 12.38
N ILE A 576 4.07 -13.21 12.32
CA ILE A 576 3.54 -12.25 11.34
C ILE A 576 3.84 -12.75 9.92
N SER A 577 5.09 -13.15 9.63
CA SER A 577 5.47 -13.63 8.30
C SER A 577 4.74 -14.93 7.92
N GLU A 578 4.54 -15.85 8.87
CA GLU A 578 3.77 -17.07 8.65
C GLU A 578 2.30 -16.78 8.32
N SER A 579 1.66 -15.88 9.10
CA SER A 579 0.29 -15.43 8.84
C SER A 579 0.15 -14.76 7.47
N THR A 580 1.08 -13.88 7.09
CA THR A 580 1.12 -13.27 5.75
C THR A 580 1.25 -14.34 4.67
N ALA A 581 2.16 -15.30 4.82
CA ALA A 581 2.33 -16.39 3.85
C ALA A 581 1.06 -17.25 3.71
N HIS A 582 0.36 -17.52 4.81
CA HIS A 582 -0.91 -18.24 4.80
C HIS A 582 -2.01 -17.47 4.06
N ARG A 583 -2.17 -16.16 4.36
CA ARG A 583 -3.15 -15.29 3.66
C ARG A 583 -2.86 -15.19 2.16
N LEU A 584 -1.59 -15.01 1.77
CA LEU A 584 -1.16 -15.03 0.37
C LEU A 584 -1.42 -16.40 -0.29
N GLY A 585 -1.27 -17.50 0.46
CA GLY A 585 -1.63 -18.84 -0.03
C GLY A 585 -3.12 -18.99 -0.35
N GLY A 586 -3.99 -18.36 0.43
CA GLY A 586 -5.43 -18.28 0.10
C GLY A 586 -5.70 -17.46 -1.17
N VAL A 587 -4.94 -16.39 -1.40
CA VAL A 587 -5.03 -15.61 -2.65
C VAL A 587 -4.56 -16.43 -3.85
N GLU A 588 -3.46 -17.17 -3.73
CA GLU A 588 -2.94 -18.06 -4.78
C GLU A 588 -3.96 -19.14 -5.18
N GLN A 589 -4.68 -19.72 -4.22
CA GLN A 589 -5.77 -20.66 -4.49
C GLN A 589 -6.92 -20.02 -5.27
N ARG A 590 -7.31 -18.79 -4.89
CA ARG A 590 -8.35 -18.02 -5.60
C ARG A 590 -7.91 -17.68 -7.04
N ILE A 591 -6.65 -17.32 -7.24
CA ILE A 591 -6.08 -17.07 -8.58
C ILE A 591 -6.15 -18.35 -9.42
N ALA A 592 -5.72 -19.50 -8.88
CA ALA A 592 -5.78 -20.77 -9.60
C ALA A 592 -7.22 -21.16 -9.99
N ALA A 593 -8.19 -20.95 -9.10
CA ALA A 593 -9.60 -21.20 -9.40
C ALA A 593 -10.14 -20.29 -10.52
N LEU A 594 -9.79 -19.00 -10.50
CA LEU A 594 -10.18 -18.05 -11.56
C LEU A 594 -9.49 -18.36 -12.89
N LEU A 595 -8.22 -18.79 -12.88
CA LEU A 595 -7.50 -19.24 -14.07
C LEU A 595 -8.08 -20.55 -14.65
N ALA A 596 -8.74 -21.37 -13.85
CA ALA A 596 -9.42 -22.58 -14.34
C ALA A 596 -10.86 -22.32 -14.82
N ALA A 597 -11.48 -21.21 -14.41
CA ALA A 597 -12.84 -20.86 -14.78
C ALA A 597 -12.97 -20.55 -16.29
N PRO A 598 -14.13 -20.76 -16.91
CA PRO A 598 -14.39 -20.30 -18.28
C PRO A 598 -14.46 -18.76 -18.35
N ASP A 599 -14.17 -18.17 -19.52
CA ASP A 599 -14.19 -16.70 -19.71
C ASP A 599 -15.54 -16.07 -19.37
N ALA A 600 -16.65 -16.80 -19.54
CA ALA A 600 -17.98 -16.33 -19.16
C ALA A 600 -18.15 -16.12 -17.64
N GLU A 601 -17.29 -16.72 -16.82
CA GLU A 601 -17.26 -16.59 -15.36
C GLU A 601 -16.05 -15.77 -14.87
N LEU A 602 -15.24 -15.22 -15.77
CA LEU A 602 -14.13 -14.34 -15.40
C LEU A 602 -14.50 -12.90 -15.72
N ASP A 603 -14.79 -12.14 -14.67
CA ASP A 603 -15.14 -10.71 -14.75
C ASP A 603 -14.08 -9.84 -14.05
N TYR A 604 -14.05 -8.56 -14.43
CA TYR A 604 -13.15 -7.57 -13.85
C TYR A 604 -13.27 -7.47 -12.33
N GLY A 605 -14.48 -7.56 -11.78
CA GLY A 605 -14.74 -7.44 -10.35
C GLY A 605 -14.01 -8.52 -9.54
N ARG A 606 -14.03 -9.76 -10.02
CA ARG A 606 -13.30 -10.89 -9.40
C ARG A 606 -11.79 -10.64 -9.40
N VAL A 607 -11.21 -10.19 -10.52
CA VAL A 607 -9.76 -9.92 -10.63
C VAL A 607 -9.34 -8.70 -9.80
N ALA A 608 -10.09 -7.60 -9.87
CA ALA A 608 -9.87 -6.42 -9.05
C ALA A 608 -9.98 -6.76 -7.55
N GLY A 609 -10.91 -7.65 -7.17
CA GLY A 609 -11.02 -8.17 -5.82
C GLY A 609 -9.82 -8.99 -5.34
N ILE A 610 -9.08 -9.64 -6.25
CA ILE A 610 -7.79 -10.26 -5.93
C ILE A 610 -6.73 -9.18 -5.67
N ALA A 611 -6.63 -8.18 -6.54
CA ALA A 611 -5.66 -7.09 -6.38
C ALA A 611 -5.85 -6.33 -5.05
N ARG A 612 -7.10 -6.02 -4.69
CA ARG A 612 -7.44 -5.41 -3.38
C ARG A 612 -7.07 -6.29 -2.20
N ALA A 613 -7.32 -7.60 -2.30
CA ALA A 613 -6.95 -8.53 -1.23
C ALA A 613 -5.42 -8.58 -1.01
N VAL A 614 -4.61 -8.48 -2.07
CA VAL A 614 -3.15 -8.39 -1.94
C VAL A 614 -2.75 -7.09 -1.25
N ASP A 615 -3.32 -5.95 -1.67
CA ASP A 615 -3.08 -4.64 -1.05
C ASP A 615 -3.44 -4.66 0.45
N GLU A 616 -4.60 -5.20 0.83
CA GLU A 616 -5.00 -5.37 2.24
C GLU A 616 -4.05 -6.26 3.04
N ILE A 617 -3.49 -7.32 2.44
CA ILE A 617 -2.52 -8.18 3.11
C ILE A 617 -1.22 -7.42 3.39
N VAL A 618 -0.69 -6.72 2.38
CA VAL A 618 0.56 -5.96 2.47
C VAL A 618 0.44 -4.83 3.49
N VAL A 619 -0.63 -4.02 3.41
CA VAL A 619 -0.83 -2.90 4.34
C VAL A 619 -1.03 -3.38 5.77
N ALA A 620 -1.85 -4.41 5.98
CA ALA A 620 -2.03 -4.97 7.31
C ALA A 620 -0.70 -5.46 7.89
N GLU A 621 0.17 -6.12 7.12
CA GLU A 621 1.50 -6.51 7.63
C GLU A 621 2.29 -5.30 8.14
N ILE A 622 2.33 -4.21 7.36
CA ILE A 622 3.07 -3.00 7.75
C ILE A 622 2.53 -2.41 9.05
N GLU A 623 1.22 -2.32 9.22
CA GLU A 623 0.59 -1.81 10.44
C GLU A 623 0.99 -2.66 11.65
N HIS A 624 0.97 -3.99 11.53
CA HIS A 624 1.46 -4.88 12.59
C HIS A 624 2.95 -4.66 12.90
N TRP A 625 3.78 -4.39 11.88
CA TRP A 625 5.18 -4.04 12.09
C TRP A 625 5.36 -2.73 12.85
N GLN A 626 4.53 -1.73 12.56
CA GLN A 626 4.55 -0.43 13.23
C GLN A 626 4.17 -0.56 14.70
N ASP A 627 3.14 -1.35 15.02
CA ASP A 627 2.71 -1.58 16.40
C ASP A 627 3.83 -2.23 17.25
N VAL A 628 4.62 -3.12 16.67
CA VAL A 628 5.69 -3.84 17.39
C VAL A 628 6.94 -2.99 17.59
N PHE A 629 7.33 -2.19 16.59
CA PHE A 629 8.60 -1.46 16.62
C PHE A 629 8.47 0.03 16.88
N GLY A 630 7.26 0.59 16.86
CA GLY A 630 7.02 2.04 17.07
C GLY A 630 7.68 2.55 18.35
N GLY A 631 7.65 1.77 19.43
CA GLY A 631 8.26 2.13 20.72
C GLY A 631 9.72 1.71 20.91
N LYS A 632 10.32 0.94 20.00
CA LYS A 632 11.69 0.39 20.19
C LYS A 632 12.74 1.35 19.65
N HIS A 633 13.00 2.48 20.31
CA HIS A 633 14.05 3.41 19.86
C HIS A 633 15.47 2.99 20.28
N ILE A 634 16.50 3.55 19.63
CA ILE A 634 17.89 3.37 20.07
C ILE A 634 18.09 4.02 21.45
N SER A 635 18.21 3.19 22.48
CA SER A 635 18.41 3.58 23.87
C SER A 635 19.68 3.00 24.47
N VAL A 636 20.04 3.51 25.65
CA VAL A 636 21.07 2.89 26.47
C VAL A 636 20.59 1.49 26.84
N PRO A 637 21.40 0.44 26.65
CA PRO A 637 21.05 -0.89 27.16
C PRO A 637 21.02 -0.81 28.69
N VAL A 638 19.84 -0.94 29.29
CA VAL A 638 19.61 -0.97 30.74
C VAL A 638 19.45 -2.42 31.18
#